data_AF-A0A3B1A119-F1
#
_entry.id   AF-A0A3B1A119-F1
#
_cell.length_a   1.000
_cell.length_b   1.000
_cell.length_c   1.000
_cell.angle_alpha   90.00
_cell.angle_beta   90.00
_cell.angle_gamma   90.00
#
_symmetry.space_group_name_H-M   'P 1'
#
loop_
_entity.id
_entity.type
_entity.pdbx_description
1 polymer ?
#
loop_
_entity_poly.entity_id
_entity_poly.type
_entity_poly.pdbx_seq_one_letter_code
_entity_poly.pdbx_strand_id
1 'polypeptide(L)'
;MKQFLFTLFLLGCLPPPLVQAALTHDPALHWQTLTTAHFEIHFHDGEETLAHEVAGIAEQTHNRLIRELRWRPAKRTQLILTDRFDFPNGSATALPRNTINIIVTPPRSNTTLNDYNNWLDTLITHEYTHTLHIDKREGLPISLQKIFGRLLLFFPNMLQPPWFIEGLATYYETDNDSHIGRGQNTQFRMLMRMESEYGIKPVRQINQPLESWPMNTVRYLYGVYFYQFVAERYGADKVQELVEQYSNNLIPFMINSNSQRVLDADLKRLWVEFKSYLHDDFLAEVTDIRQRGETPAQQLTRYGYFTGIAQVADNGDLYFLRDDQQSEPRLMRLRRGEQAQAIGDMRGRYFDLHPGAGIVVAEIDTTRSTNLFADLYHLDPDSGKKTRLTYGGRYLFAAWSPDGQQIAAVHNSGGQSALHLLDTHGKLLEILWQGSDHTVLGALDWSPDGQQLALPVWRRNSQWNLEGFSLADRQWRMLTRAAGIETTPRYSRDGQSLLFSADYDGVYNIRQLDLHSGKIDTLSNLIGGAFAPIAAPDDSGLYFTGIGARGFDLYFLPTPQPRPTLHTVPASKPAPPISANTFSGKITDYSPLPRIAPTGWLPWLAFSDDRSELGFSTAGNDPLNRHNYSLALARDVKNDWFIGRIGYLYDRWNPTLKLSAERQVISLRDSNDKPVHFRNSDNITLEALWPFFRYDRRWTLHAGLVSEVESDKHILPGVAPRSTFRDQLLGIAVSYDSGRRYARSISPSNGRQLRLIAEDNDLLRSDSSGQTYTLDWREFIGLGSEHVLAAHLVTGWSSDKPRPFRLGGNLSNTIPSDPRAAALGPTDALFNHRRYALRGYDEGLRDLAGRHMGLLEVEWRFPIALIERGLMAPPIGVHRLHGTVFFNTGDAWNDNFAMADLKSGIGAEFNATLVLGYWLPVNLRLGYALGLDDDGTEQIYLNLGGSF
;
A
#
# COMPACT_ATOMS: atom_id res chain seq x y z
N MET A 1 -29.98 -3.62 -21.58
CA MET A 1 -29.47 -4.80 -20.81
C MET A 1 -28.43 -5.66 -21.57
N LYS A 2 -28.57 -5.93 -22.88
CA LYS A 2 -27.57 -6.74 -23.65
C LYS A 2 -26.21 -6.08 -23.88
N GLN A 3 -26.10 -4.75 -23.81
CA GLN A 3 -24.83 -4.01 -23.92
C GLN A 3 -24.01 -3.95 -22.61
N PHE A 4 -24.61 -4.29 -21.45
CA PHE A 4 -23.98 -4.05 -20.15
C PHE A 4 -22.92 -5.10 -19.77
N LEU A 5 -23.10 -6.35 -20.20
CA LEU A 5 -22.20 -7.47 -19.85
C LEU A 5 -20.92 -7.52 -20.69
N PHE A 6 -20.97 -7.10 -21.97
CA PHE A 6 -19.77 -7.09 -22.83
C PHE A 6 -18.87 -5.87 -22.54
N THR A 7 -19.46 -4.78 -22.05
CA THR A 7 -18.76 -3.53 -21.72
C THR A 7 -17.98 -3.64 -20.41
N LEU A 8 -18.46 -4.41 -19.42
CA LEU A 8 -17.73 -4.69 -18.17
C LEU A 8 -16.43 -5.50 -18.41
N PHE A 9 -16.43 -6.39 -19.41
CA PHE A 9 -15.25 -7.20 -19.76
C PHE A 9 -14.18 -6.37 -20.50
N LEU A 10 -14.60 -5.40 -21.32
CA LEU A 10 -13.69 -4.47 -22.03
C LEU A 10 -13.23 -3.29 -21.17
N LEU A 11 -14.06 -2.79 -20.23
CA LEU A 11 -13.65 -1.77 -19.24
C LEU A 11 -12.60 -2.32 -18.25
N GLY A 12 -12.63 -3.62 -17.95
CA GLY A 12 -11.57 -4.31 -17.21
C GLY A 12 -10.28 -4.56 -18.02
N CYS A 13 -10.27 -4.28 -19.33
CA CYS A 13 -9.11 -4.47 -20.22
C CYS A 13 -8.30 -3.18 -20.45
N LEU A 14 -8.83 -2.01 -20.09
CA LEU A 14 -7.97 -0.86 -19.88
C LEU A 14 -7.25 -1.13 -18.57
N PRO A 15 -5.90 -1.18 -18.54
CA PRO A 15 -5.24 -1.11 -17.25
C PRO A 15 -5.84 0.14 -16.58
N PRO A 16 -6.40 0.07 -15.35
CA PRO A 16 -6.44 1.28 -14.56
C PRO A 16 -5.02 1.81 -14.68
N PRO A 17 -4.81 2.99 -15.28
CA PRO A 17 -3.46 3.49 -15.40
C PRO A 17 -2.96 3.45 -13.95
N LEU A 18 -1.86 2.73 -13.72
CA LEU A 18 -1.19 2.73 -12.43
C LEU A 18 -0.69 4.17 -12.28
N VAL A 19 -1.59 5.09 -11.94
CA VAL A 19 -1.35 6.55 -11.91
C VAL A 19 -0.69 6.86 -10.59
N GLN A 20 0.50 6.31 -10.39
CA GLN A 20 1.51 6.92 -9.55
C GLN A 20 2.34 7.79 -10.48
N ALA A 21 1.77 8.94 -10.84
CA ALA A 21 2.36 9.81 -11.85
C ALA A 21 2.64 11.23 -11.35
N ALA A 22 2.13 11.65 -10.20
CA ALA A 22 2.56 12.89 -9.55
C ALA A 22 3.39 12.57 -8.30
N LEU A 23 4.62 13.09 -8.24
CA LEU A 23 5.64 12.92 -7.19
C LEU A 23 6.32 11.54 -7.11
N THR A 24 6.60 10.90 -8.25
CA THR A 24 7.28 9.60 -8.23
C THR A 24 8.72 9.65 -7.78
N HIS A 25 9.41 10.78 -7.92
CA HIS A 25 10.79 11.01 -7.49
C HIS A 25 10.97 12.49 -7.13
N ASP A 26 11.92 12.83 -6.25
CA ASP A 26 12.25 14.25 -6.00
C ASP A 26 12.76 14.87 -7.32
N PRO A 27 12.12 15.94 -7.83
CA PRO A 27 12.49 16.54 -9.12
C PRO A 27 13.90 17.14 -9.13
N ALA A 28 14.51 17.36 -7.96
CA ALA A 28 15.90 17.81 -7.82
C ALA A 28 16.95 16.74 -8.12
N LEU A 29 16.57 15.45 -8.18
CA LEU A 29 17.51 14.35 -8.42
C LEU A 29 17.96 14.31 -9.89
N HIS A 30 19.28 14.19 -10.10
CA HIS A 30 19.83 13.86 -11.41
C HIS A 30 19.89 12.35 -11.58
N TRP A 31 19.24 11.85 -12.63
CA TRP A 31 19.12 10.41 -12.89
C TRP A 31 20.06 10.01 -14.01
N GLN A 32 20.71 8.87 -13.81
CA GLN A 32 21.60 8.23 -14.76
C GLN A 32 21.08 6.83 -15.08
N THR A 33 21.70 6.17 -16.05
CA THR A 33 21.36 4.80 -16.46
C THR A 33 22.62 4.01 -16.74
N LEU A 34 22.82 2.92 -16.00
CA LEU A 34 23.83 1.91 -16.27
C LEU A 34 23.20 0.80 -17.11
N THR A 35 23.76 0.56 -18.29
CA THR A 35 23.23 -0.42 -19.24
C THR A 35 24.04 -1.71 -19.23
N THR A 36 23.35 -2.84 -19.15
CA THR A 36 23.92 -4.19 -19.21
C THR A 36 23.38 -4.96 -20.43
N ALA A 37 23.67 -6.26 -20.53
CA ALA A 37 23.13 -7.11 -21.60
C ALA A 37 21.59 -7.23 -21.49
N HIS A 38 21.08 -7.42 -20.29
CA HIS A 38 19.66 -7.74 -20.03
C HIS A 38 18.91 -6.66 -19.24
N PHE A 39 19.59 -5.65 -18.71
CA PHE A 39 19.01 -4.66 -17.82
C PHE A 39 19.41 -3.21 -18.17
N GLU A 40 18.56 -2.28 -17.77
CA GLU A 40 18.88 -0.85 -17.67
C GLU A 40 18.61 -0.43 -16.22
N ILE A 41 19.67 -0.13 -15.49
CA ILE A 41 19.62 0.26 -14.07
C ILE A 41 19.57 1.79 -14.01
N HIS A 42 18.44 2.34 -13.58
CA HIS A 42 18.23 3.76 -13.35
C HIS A 42 18.49 4.08 -11.88
N PHE A 43 19.39 5.02 -11.63
CA PHE A 43 19.82 5.43 -10.30
C PHE A 43 20.09 6.93 -10.30
N HIS A 44 20.20 7.55 -9.13
CA HIS A 44 20.52 8.97 -9.01
C HIS A 44 21.87 9.21 -8.33
N ASP A 45 22.27 10.48 -8.22
CA ASP A 45 23.53 10.88 -7.59
C ASP A 45 23.73 10.19 -6.24
N GLY A 46 24.93 9.63 -6.02
CA GLY A 46 25.32 8.92 -4.80
C GLY A 46 25.10 7.40 -4.82
N GLU A 47 24.42 6.85 -5.84
CA GLU A 47 24.06 5.42 -5.91
C GLU A 47 24.90 4.62 -6.94
N GLU A 48 25.93 5.20 -7.55
CA GLU A 48 26.70 4.56 -8.64
C GLU A 48 27.31 3.20 -8.23
N THR A 49 27.99 3.15 -7.08
CA THR A 49 28.57 1.91 -6.54
C THR A 49 27.51 0.82 -6.36
N LEU A 50 26.34 1.20 -5.84
CA LEU A 50 25.22 0.29 -5.67
C LEU A 50 24.65 -0.16 -7.03
N ALA A 51 24.57 0.73 -8.02
CA ALA A 51 24.11 0.40 -9.36
C ALA A 51 25.00 -0.66 -10.04
N HIS A 52 26.32 -0.60 -9.82
CA HIS A 52 27.25 -1.63 -10.28
C HIS A 52 27.03 -2.99 -9.58
N GLU A 53 26.82 -2.99 -8.27
CA GLU A 53 26.53 -4.22 -7.52
C GLU A 53 25.20 -4.85 -7.95
N VAL A 54 24.14 -4.05 -8.05
CA VAL A 54 22.82 -4.48 -8.53
C VAL A 54 22.91 -5.03 -9.95
N ALA A 55 23.70 -4.42 -10.84
CA ALA A 55 23.90 -4.94 -12.18
C ALA A 55 24.56 -6.32 -12.20
N GLY A 56 25.58 -6.53 -11.37
CA GLY A 56 26.23 -7.83 -11.21
C GLY A 56 25.27 -8.90 -10.71
N ILE A 57 24.53 -8.60 -9.65
CA ILE A 57 23.51 -9.52 -9.07
C ILE A 57 22.42 -9.82 -10.12
N ALA A 58 21.87 -8.80 -10.77
CA ALA A 58 20.79 -8.97 -11.74
C ALA A 58 21.20 -9.85 -12.94
N GLU A 59 22.42 -9.68 -13.49
CA GLU A 59 22.92 -10.53 -14.58
C GLU A 59 23.17 -11.97 -14.13
N GLN A 60 23.67 -12.18 -12.90
CA GLN A 60 23.82 -13.53 -12.33
C GLN A 60 22.45 -14.21 -12.13
N THR A 61 21.50 -13.50 -11.53
CA THR A 61 20.12 -13.96 -11.33
C THR A 61 19.43 -14.24 -12.65
N HIS A 62 19.67 -13.42 -13.69
CA HIS A 62 19.20 -13.70 -15.04
C HIS A 62 19.67 -15.06 -15.55
N ASN A 63 20.98 -15.33 -15.48
CA ASN A 63 21.53 -16.59 -15.98
C ASN A 63 21.00 -17.81 -15.23
N ARG A 64 20.63 -17.68 -13.95
CA ARG A 64 19.97 -18.73 -13.17
C ARG A 64 18.50 -18.90 -13.56
N LEU A 65 17.68 -17.88 -13.35
CA LEU A 65 16.22 -18.00 -13.40
C LEU A 65 15.64 -18.22 -14.81
N ILE A 66 16.31 -17.77 -15.89
CA ILE A 66 15.79 -18.04 -17.25
C ILE A 66 15.75 -19.53 -17.60
N ARG A 67 16.61 -20.35 -16.97
CA ARG A 67 16.65 -21.80 -17.17
C ARG A 67 15.56 -22.48 -16.36
N GLU A 68 15.33 -22.02 -15.14
CA GLU A 68 14.30 -22.53 -14.24
C GLU A 68 12.89 -22.20 -14.75
N LEU A 69 12.64 -20.96 -15.15
CA LEU A 69 11.33 -20.54 -15.66
C LEU A 69 11.17 -20.73 -17.17
N ARG A 70 12.21 -21.17 -17.87
CA ARG A 70 12.27 -21.36 -19.34
C ARG A 70 11.64 -20.19 -20.09
N TRP A 71 12.06 -18.98 -19.73
CA TRP A 71 11.56 -17.74 -20.33
C TRP A 71 12.65 -16.68 -20.34
N ARG A 72 12.72 -15.91 -21.44
CA ARG A 72 13.65 -14.79 -21.59
C ARG A 72 12.89 -13.54 -22.04
N PRO A 73 12.99 -12.42 -21.31
CA PRO A 73 12.44 -11.15 -21.74
C PRO A 73 12.99 -10.74 -23.12
N ALA A 74 12.10 -10.24 -23.99
CA ALA A 74 12.47 -9.81 -25.34
C ALA A 74 13.22 -8.46 -25.36
N LYS A 75 13.02 -7.64 -24.34
CA LYS A 75 13.67 -6.32 -24.15
C LYS A 75 14.36 -6.31 -22.79
N ARG A 76 15.30 -5.39 -22.61
CA ARG A 76 15.96 -5.17 -21.32
C ARG A 76 14.93 -4.81 -20.25
N THR A 77 15.04 -5.45 -19.10
CA THR A 77 14.23 -5.12 -17.92
C THR A 77 14.76 -3.83 -17.32
N GLN A 78 13.85 -2.91 -16.96
CA GLN A 78 14.20 -1.66 -16.31
C GLN A 78 14.32 -1.90 -14.80
N LEU A 79 15.40 -1.50 -14.17
CA LEU A 79 15.62 -1.59 -12.72
C LEU A 79 15.75 -0.18 -12.17
N ILE A 80 14.89 0.23 -11.24
CA ILE A 80 14.90 1.58 -10.66
C ILE A 80 15.37 1.45 -9.21
N LEU A 81 16.48 2.10 -8.86
CA LEU A 81 16.95 2.22 -7.49
C LEU A 81 16.31 3.45 -6.85
N THR A 82 15.78 3.30 -5.63
CA THR A 82 15.24 4.43 -4.89
C THR A 82 15.54 4.38 -3.39
N ASP A 83 16.23 5.41 -2.90
CA ASP A 83 16.50 5.63 -1.48
C ASP A 83 15.45 6.54 -0.80
N ARG A 84 14.20 6.49 -1.27
CA ARG A 84 13.12 7.41 -0.83
C ARG A 84 12.32 6.92 0.38
N PHE A 85 12.55 5.69 0.84
CA PHE A 85 11.80 5.06 1.92
C PHE A 85 12.74 4.45 2.94
N ASP A 86 12.46 4.63 4.23
CA ASP A 86 13.20 3.97 5.33
C ASP A 86 12.62 2.61 5.74
N PHE A 87 11.86 1.95 4.85
CA PHE A 87 11.41 0.57 5.03
C PHE A 87 11.79 -0.29 3.82
N PRO A 88 12.15 -1.57 4.02
CA PRO A 88 12.53 -2.47 2.94
C PRO A 88 11.30 -2.87 2.12
N ASN A 89 11.38 -2.78 0.79
CA ASN A 89 10.36 -3.34 -0.11
C ASN A 89 10.87 -3.38 -1.58
N GLY A 90 10.15 -4.09 -2.45
CA GLY A 90 10.36 -4.12 -3.89
C GLY A 90 9.02 -4.15 -4.63
N SER A 91 9.08 -3.98 -5.95
CA SER A 91 7.94 -4.30 -6.82
C SER A 91 8.39 -4.61 -8.22
N ALA A 92 7.66 -5.49 -8.89
CA ALA A 92 7.85 -5.82 -10.30
C ALA A 92 6.54 -5.75 -11.06
N THR A 93 6.61 -5.30 -12.31
CA THR A 93 5.48 -5.30 -13.25
C THR A 93 5.95 -5.62 -14.65
N ALA A 94 5.09 -6.30 -15.42
CA ALA A 94 5.28 -6.48 -16.85
C ALA A 94 4.63 -5.34 -17.67
N LEU A 95 3.82 -4.47 -17.06
CA LEU A 95 3.09 -3.41 -17.74
C LEU A 95 3.57 -2.00 -17.32
N PRO A 96 3.71 -1.07 -18.29
CA PRO A 96 3.63 -1.29 -19.74
C PRO A 96 4.86 -2.04 -20.29
N ARG A 97 5.91 -2.20 -19.48
CA ARG A 97 7.17 -2.87 -19.78
C ARG A 97 7.65 -3.59 -18.52
N ASN A 98 8.61 -4.50 -18.68
CA ASN A 98 9.26 -5.14 -17.53
C ASN A 98 10.03 -4.09 -16.73
N THR A 99 9.54 -3.77 -15.54
CA THR A 99 10.11 -2.79 -14.63
C THR A 99 10.15 -3.38 -13.23
N ILE A 100 11.29 -3.24 -12.56
CA ILE A 100 11.50 -3.59 -11.15
C ILE A 100 11.89 -2.29 -10.42
N ASN A 101 11.25 -2.02 -9.29
CA ASN A 101 11.66 -0.98 -8.36
C ASN A 101 12.30 -1.63 -7.13
N ILE A 102 13.51 -1.20 -6.79
CA ILE A 102 14.26 -1.65 -5.62
C ILE A 102 14.35 -0.48 -4.64
N ILE A 103 13.79 -0.67 -3.45
CA ILE A 103 13.94 0.30 -2.37
C ILE A 103 15.25 0.01 -1.63
N VAL A 104 16.12 1.00 -1.58
CA VAL A 104 17.51 0.88 -1.08
C VAL A 104 17.54 1.00 0.46
N THR A 105 16.70 0.21 1.12
CA THR A 105 16.72 0.08 2.57
C THR A 105 16.77 -1.40 2.93
N PRO A 106 17.80 -1.84 3.68
CA PRO A 106 17.94 -3.24 4.04
C PRO A 106 16.87 -3.70 5.04
N PRO A 107 16.51 -5.00 5.05
CA PRO A 107 15.66 -5.57 6.08
C PRO A 107 16.34 -5.57 7.46
N ARG A 108 15.52 -5.56 8.52
CA ARG A 108 15.95 -5.49 9.93
C ARG A 108 15.77 -6.84 10.65
N SER A 109 16.48 -7.04 11.76
CA SER A 109 16.53 -8.29 12.54
C SER A 109 15.18 -8.81 13.05
N ASN A 110 14.16 -7.98 13.15
CA ASN A 110 12.86 -8.33 13.73
C ASN A 110 11.72 -8.46 12.69
N THR A 111 12.07 -8.50 11.41
CA THR A 111 11.10 -8.66 10.32
C THR A 111 11.14 -10.06 9.77
N THR A 112 10.12 -10.46 9.03
CA THR A 112 10.11 -11.75 8.32
C THR A 112 11.06 -11.80 7.12
N LEU A 113 11.79 -10.71 6.85
CA LEU A 113 12.76 -10.57 5.75
C LEU A 113 14.20 -10.59 6.28
N ASN A 114 14.41 -11.00 7.54
CA ASN A 114 15.70 -10.93 8.24
C ASN A 114 16.68 -12.06 7.91
N ASP A 115 16.24 -13.08 7.17
CA ASP A 115 17.00 -14.30 6.87
C ASP A 115 17.57 -14.28 5.44
N TYR A 116 18.81 -13.82 5.31
CA TYR A 116 19.51 -13.66 4.04
C TYR A 116 21.04 -13.65 4.19
N ASN A 117 21.74 -14.10 3.13
CA ASN A 117 23.19 -13.90 2.98
C ASN A 117 23.54 -12.56 2.33
N ASN A 118 22.72 -12.12 1.36
CA ASN A 118 22.77 -10.79 0.76
C ASN A 118 21.34 -10.38 0.43
N TRP A 119 20.83 -9.35 1.10
CA TRP A 119 19.44 -8.93 0.96
C TRP A 119 19.10 -8.45 -0.46
N LEU A 120 20.07 -7.86 -1.19
CA LEU A 120 19.86 -7.44 -2.58
C LEU A 120 19.69 -8.64 -3.50
N ASP A 121 20.45 -9.72 -3.29
CA ASP A 121 20.32 -10.95 -4.09
C ASP A 121 18.97 -11.62 -3.86
N THR A 122 18.54 -11.75 -2.60
CA THR A 122 17.21 -12.27 -2.26
C THR A 122 16.11 -11.42 -2.89
N LEU A 123 16.17 -10.08 -2.75
CA LEU A 123 15.17 -9.17 -3.29
C LEU A 123 15.15 -9.17 -4.82
N ILE A 124 16.30 -9.10 -5.48
CA ILE A 124 16.38 -9.13 -6.95
C ILE A 124 15.92 -10.48 -7.49
N THR A 125 16.22 -11.59 -6.81
CA THR A 125 15.69 -12.91 -7.14
C THR A 125 14.17 -12.94 -7.05
N HIS A 126 13.58 -12.38 -5.99
CA HIS A 126 12.13 -12.27 -5.83
C HIS A 126 11.49 -11.47 -6.96
N GLU A 127 11.93 -10.23 -7.17
CA GLU A 127 11.33 -9.31 -8.14
C GLU A 127 11.58 -9.73 -9.59
N TYR A 128 12.73 -10.36 -9.87
CA TYR A 128 13.01 -10.88 -11.20
C TYR A 128 12.24 -12.18 -11.49
N THR A 129 11.93 -12.99 -10.46
CA THR A 129 10.98 -14.10 -10.58
C THR A 129 9.61 -13.60 -11.02
N HIS A 130 9.09 -12.54 -10.40
CA HIS A 130 7.85 -11.89 -10.85
C HIS A 130 7.93 -11.45 -12.30
N THR A 131 9.02 -10.79 -12.68
CA THR A 131 9.23 -10.33 -14.06
C THR A 131 9.18 -11.48 -15.06
N LEU A 132 9.88 -12.58 -14.79
CA LEU A 132 9.92 -13.74 -15.67
C LEU A 132 8.58 -14.48 -15.70
N HIS A 133 7.98 -14.71 -14.53
CA HIS A 133 6.70 -15.41 -14.38
C HIS A 133 5.58 -14.65 -15.08
N ILE A 134 5.38 -13.37 -14.74
CA ILE A 134 4.27 -12.56 -15.24
C ILE A 134 4.44 -12.27 -16.73
N ASP A 135 5.66 -12.01 -17.19
CA ASP A 135 5.92 -11.77 -18.62
C ASP A 135 5.81 -13.06 -19.44
N LYS A 136 6.02 -14.26 -18.87
CA LYS A 136 5.94 -15.53 -19.63
C LYS A 136 4.56 -15.73 -20.24
N ARG A 137 4.57 -16.15 -21.51
CA ARG A 137 3.39 -16.28 -22.37
C ARG A 137 3.70 -17.19 -23.54
N GLU A 138 2.74 -18.03 -23.91
CA GLU A 138 2.88 -19.02 -24.97
C GLU A 138 1.66 -19.03 -25.89
N GLY A 139 1.73 -19.77 -27.00
CA GLY A 139 0.62 -19.99 -27.93
C GLY A 139 -0.13 -18.73 -28.42
N LEU A 140 -1.42 -18.65 -28.12
CA LEU A 140 -2.28 -17.57 -28.61
C LEU A 140 -2.04 -16.22 -27.90
N PRO A 141 -1.89 -16.15 -26.55
CA PRO A 141 -1.48 -14.92 -25.86
C PRO A 141 -0.29 -14.19 -26.49
N ILE A 142 0.82 -14.90 -26.75
CA ILE A 142 2.01 -14.27 -27.36
C ILE A 142 1.74 -13.80 -28.80
N SER A 143 0.86 -14.50 -29.54
CA SER A 143 0.47 -14.12 -30.91
C SER A 143 -0.38 -12.85 -30.93
N LEU A 144 -1.34 -12.71 -30.01
CA LEU A 144 -2.17 -11.50 -29.87
C LEU A 144 -1.35 -10.31 -29.38
N GLN A 145 -0.39 -10.53 -28.48
CA GLN A 145 0.52 -9.48 -28.02
C GLN A 145 1.38 -8.92 -29.16
N LYS A 146 1.75 -9.71 -30.17
CA LYS A 146 2.45 -9.18 -31.36
C LYS A 146 1.61 -8.21 -32.18
N ILE A 147 0.27 -8.31 -32.10
CA ILE A 147 -0.67 -7.45 -32.83
C ILE A 147 -1.04 -6.22 -31.99
N PHE A 148 -1.51 -6.44 -30.77
CA PHE A 148 -2.08 -5.41 -29.89
C PHE A 148 -1.09 -4.86 -28.86
N GLY A 149 0.11 -5.44 -28.77
CA GLY A 149 1.12 -5.08 -27.79
C GLY A 149 0.80 -5.57 -26.37
N ARG A 150 1.41 -4.93 -25.38
CA ARG A 150 1.44 -5.35 -23.97
C ARG A 150 0.17 -4.92 -23.23
N LEU A 151 -0.93 -5.64 -23.44
CA LEU A 151 -2.20 -5.46 -22.74
C LEU A 151 -2.42 -6.53 -21.67
N LEU A 152 -3.03 -6.16 -20.54
CA LEU A 152 -3.29 -7.02 -19.36
C LEU A 152 -3.84 -8.41 -19.74
N LEU A 153 -4.82 -8.48 -20.64
CA LEU A 153 -5.47 -9.74 -21.05
C LEU A 153 -4.51 -10.75 -21.70
N PHE A 154 -3.35 -10.31 -22.21
CA PHE A 154 -2.35 -11.19 -22.84
C PHE A 154 -1.20 -11.57 -21.91
N PHE A 155 -1.32 -11.27 -20.61
CA PHE A 155 -0.43 -11.74 -19.55
C PHE A 155 -1.20 -12.66 -18.61
N PRO A 156 -1.43 -13.93 -18.99
CA PRO A 156 -2.28 -14.84 -18.20
C PRO A 156 -1.77 -15.07 -16.78
N ASN A 157 -0.44 -15.03 -16.58
CA ASN A 157 0.17 -15.18 -15.25
C ASN A 157 -0.10 -13.98 -14.34
N MET A 158 -0.33 -12.78 -14.89
CA MET A 158 -0.77 -11.62 -14.11
C MET A 158 -2.19 -11.77 -13.57
N LEU A 159 -2.97 -12.69 -14.16
CA LEU A 159 -4.39 -12.88 -13.84
C LEU A 159 -4.64 -14.00 -12.81
N GLN A 160 -3.58 -14.46 -12.14
CA GLN A 160 -3.64 -15.50 -11.12
C GLN A 160 -3.92 -14.93 -9.72
N PRO A 161 -4.38 -15.75 -8.74
CA PRO A 161 -4.50 -15.31 -7.36
C PRO A 161 -3.16 -14.75 -6.83
N PRO A 162 -3.17 -13.66 -6.02
CA PRO A 162 -1.94 -13.07 -5.51
C PRO A 162 -1.03 -14.05 -4.75
N TRP A 163 -1.59 -14.98 -3.99
CA TRP A 163 -0.80 -15.99 -3.26
C TRP A 163 -0.06 -16.96 -4.19
N PHE A 164 -0.55 -17.18 -5.42
CA PHE A 164 0.08 -18.03 -6.41
C PHE A 164 1.28 -17.32 -7.08
N ILE A 165 1.17 -16.00 -7.25
CA ILE A 165 2.22 -15.13 -7.80
C ILE A 165 3.31 -14.91 -6.74
N GLU A 166 2.94 -14.40 -5.57
CA GLU A 166 3.87 -14.15 -4.45
C GLU A 166 4.50 -15.44 -3.93
N GLY A 167 3.73 -16.54 -3.88
CA GLY A 167 4.22 -17.84 -3.48
C GLY A 167 5.35 -18.36 -4.36
N LEU A 168 5.25 -18.16 -5.69
CA LEU A 168 6.28 -18.62 -6.62
C LEU A 168 7.58 -17.83 -6.45
N ALA A 169 7.47 -16.51 -6.32
CA ALA A 169 8.61 -15.65 -6.07
C ALA A 169 9.25 -15.96 -4.70
N THR A 170 8.45 -16.26 -3.68
CA THR A 170 8.93 -16.69 -2.36
C THR A 170 9.57 -18.09 -2.41
N TYR A 171 9.09 -18.98 -3.27
CA TYR A 171 9.69 -20.29 -3.49
C TYR A 171 11.08 -20.18 -4.13
N TYR A 172 11.25 -19.37 -5.18
CA TYR A 172 12.55 -19.21 -5.87
C TYR A 172 13.58 -18.34 -5.14
N GLU A 173 13.16 -17.44 -4.24
CA GLU A 173 14.10 -16.75 -3.35
C GLU A 173 14.59 -17.65 -2.19
N THR A 174 13.87 -18.73 -1.89
CA THR A 174 14.20 -19.64 -0.78
C THR A 174 15.29 -20.60 -1.21
N ASP A 175 16.38 -20.65 -0.45
CA ASP A 175 17.48 -21.58 -0.65
C ASP A 175 17.56 -22.54 0.55
N ASN A 176 17.16 -23.79 0.30
CA ASN A 176 17.14 -24.84 1.32
C ASN A 176 18.55 -25.29 1.73
N ASP A 177 19.54 -25.21 0.84
CA ASP A 177 20.91 -25.66 1.12
C ASP A 177 21.63 -24.65 2.03
N SER A 178 21.36 -23.36 1.80
CA SER A 178 21.91 -22.27 2.61
C SER A 178 21.07 -21.92 3.84
N HIS A 179 19.87 -22.49 3.98
CA HIS A 179 18.88 -22.17 5.01
C HIS A 179 18.52 -20.68 5.06
N ILE A 180 18.23 -20.06 3.91
CA ILE A 180 17.87 -18.64 3.81
C ILE A 180 16.58 -18.43 3.02
N GLY A 181 16.00 -17.23 3.16
CA GLY A 181 14.77 -16.83 2.49
C GLY A 181 13.51 -17.20 3.28
N ARG A 182 12.38 -16.62 2.90
CA ARG A 182 11.14 -16.70 3.71
C ARG A 182 10.59 -18.12 3.89
N GLY A 183 10.86 -19.05 2.98
CA GLY A 183 10.47 -20.45 3.15
C GLY A 183 11.26 -21.20 4.23
N GLN A 184 12.42 -20.68 4.65
CA GLN A 184 13.24 -21.21 5.76
C GLN A 184 13.12 -20.38 7.05
N ASN A 185 12.58 -19.16 6.94
CA ASN A 185 12.49 -18.22 8.05
C ASN A 185 11.66 -18.73 9.23
N THR A 186 12.24 -18.67 10.43
CA THR A 186 11.60 -19.14 11.67
C THR A 186 10.27 -18.44 11.97
N GLN A 187 10.16 -17.13 11.73
CA GLN A 187 8.92 -16.40 12.00
C GLN A 187 7.79 -16.82 11.03
N PHE A 188 8.11 -17.13 9.76
CA PHE A 188 7.15 -17.72 8.81
C PHE A 188 6.70 -19.11 9.26
N ARG A 189 7.62 -19.99 9.68
CA ARG A 189 7.27 -21.28 10.30
C ARG A 189 6.34 -21.12 11.49
N MET A 190 6.65 -20.18 12.40
CA MET A 190 5.80 -19.91 13.56
C MET A 190 4.41 -19.43 13.17
N LEU A 191 4.28 -18.53 12.18
CA LEU A 191 2.97 -18.09 11.68
C LEU A 191 2.17 -19.26 11.09
N MET A 192 2.80 -20.12 10.27
CA MET A 192 2.11 -21.29 9.71
C MET A 192 1.77 -22.32 10.79
N ARG A 193 2.63 -22.51 11.80
CA ARG A 193 2.34 -23.35 12.97
C ARG A 193 1.09 -22.87 13.71
N MET A 194 0.95 -21.56 13.90
CA MET A 194 -0.25 -20.98 14.53
C MET A 194 -1.49 -21.15 13.65
N GLU A 195 -1.38 -21.02 12.32
CA GLU A 195 -2.47 -21.32 11.40
C GLU A 195 -2.86 -22.82 11.43
N SER A 196 -1.88 -23.73 11.52
CA SER A 196 -2.11 -25.17 11.62
C SER A 196 -2.77 -25.58 12.93
N GLU A 197 -2.37 -24.99 14.06
CA GLU A 197 -2.94 -25.25 15.39
C GLU A 197 -4.37 -24.70 15.53
N TYR A 198 -4.63 -23.47 15.06
CA TYR A 198 -5.91 -22.79 15.28
C TYR A 198 -6.89 -22.87 14.12
N GLY A 199 -6.45 -23.37 12.96
CA GLY A 199 -7.31 -23.68 11.81
C GLY A 199 -6.83 -23.05 10.50
N ILE A 200 -6.36 -23.90 9.60
CA ILE A 200 -5.89 -23.49 8.26
C ILE A 200 -7.05 -22.87 7.46
N LYS A 201 -6.81 -21.69 6.92
CA LYS A 201 -7.79 -20.95 6.12
C LYS A 201 -8.12 -21.73 4.84
N PRO A 202 -9.41 -21.81 4.44
CA PRO A 202 -9.77 -22.49 3.20
C PRO A 202 -9.44 -21.60 1.99
N VAL A 203 -9.14 -22.23 0.86
CA VAL A 203 -8.79 -21.56 -0.40
C VAL A 203 -9.78 -20.48 -0.85
N ARG A 204 -11.08 -20.68 -0.59
CA ARG A 204 -12.13 -19.70 -0.90
C ARG A 204 -11.99 -18.35 -0.17
N GLN A 205 -11.15 -18.29 0.86
CA GLN A 205 -10.76 -17.06 1.55
C GLN A 205 -9.37 -16.60 1.11
N ILE A 206 -8.41 -17.50 0.92
CA ILE A 206 -7.07 -17.14 0.43
C ILE A 206 -7.09 -16.53 -0.98
N ASN A 207 -8.14 -16.84 -1.76
CA ASN A 207 -8.44 -16.20 -3.05
C ASN A 207 -9.07 -14.80 -2.93
N GLN A 208 -9.12 -14.19 -1.76
CA GLN A 208 -9.62 -12.83 -1.54
C GLN A 208 -8.50 -11.94 -0.97
N PRO A 209 -8.60 -10.60 -1.10
CA PRO A 209 -7.87 -9.69 -0.23
C PRO A 209 -8.22 -10.00 1.23
N LEU A 210 -7.19 -10.10 2.09
CA LEU A 210 -7.37 -10.48 3.49
C LEU A 210 -6.98 -9.35 4.44
N GLU A 211 -7.92 -9.04 5.31
CA GLU A 211 -7.77 -8.24 6.50
C GLU A 211 -7.70 -9.12 7.74
N SER A 212 -8.23 -10.34 7.70
CA SER A 212 -8.01 -11.30 8.80
C SER A 212 -6.53 -11.64 8.96
N TRP A 213 -6.08 -11.76 10.21
CA TRP A 213 -4.70 -12.15 10.57
C TRP A 213 -4.27 -13.43 9.85
N PRO A 214 -3.04 -13.53 9.27
CA PRO A 214 -1.94 -12.55 9.25
C PRO A 214 -1.96 -11.53 8.08
N MET A 215 -3.14 -11.13 7.61
CA MET A 215 -3.34 -10.09 6.61
C MET A 215 -2.60 -10.38 5.29
N ASN A 216 -1.88 -9.39 4.73
CA ASN A 216 -1.16 -9.53 3.47
C ASN A 216 -0.02 -10.56 3.50
N THR A 217 0.51 -10.91 4.68
CA THR A 217 1.53 -11.95 4.82
C THR A 217 1.03 -13.31 4.33
N VAL A 218 -0.29 -13.54 4.36
CA VAL A 218 -0.93 -14.79 3.91
C VAL A 218 -0.52 -15.18 2.49
N ARG A 219 -0.35 -14.22 1.57
CA ARG A 219 -0.03 -14.49 0.16
C ARG A 219 1.32 -15.17 0.01
N TYR A 220 2.31 -14.70 0.75
CA TYR A 220 3.66 -15.26 0.79
C TYR A 220 3.67 -16.55 1.61
N LEU A 221 3.02 -16.52 2.78
CA LEU A 221 3.00 -17.62 3.75
C LEU A 221 2.38 -18.88 3.16
N TYR A 222 1.13 -18.82 2.71
CA TYR A 222 0.47 -19.98 2.10
C TYR A 222 1.07 -20.34 0.74
N GLY A 223 1.53 -19.33 0.00
CA GLY A 223 2.12 -19.51 -1.32
C GLY A 223 3.40 -20.35 -1.31
N VAL A 224 4.37 -20.01 -0.45
CA VAL A 224 5.66 -20.73 -0.40
C VAL A 224 5.46 -22.19 -0.01
N TYR A 225 4.67 -22.47 1.04
CA TYR A 225 4.39 -23.83 1.47
C TYR A 225 3.55 -24.61 0.45
N PHE A 226 2.68 -23.95 -0.32
CA PHE A 226 1.95 -24.61 -1.39
C PHE A 226 2.89 -25.09 -2.52
N TYR A 227 3.86 -24.27 -2.93
CA TYR A 227 4.83 -24.70 -3.94
C TYR A 227 5.82 -25.75 -3.41
N GLN A 228 6.22 -25.68 -2.14
CA GLN A 228 6.98 -26.76 -1.48
C GLN A 228 6.17 -28.07 -1.47
N PHE A 229 4.90 -28.01 -1.07
CA PHE A 229 3.98 -29.15 -1.17
C PHE A 229 3.92 -29.73 -2.58
N VAL A 230 3.74 -28.89 -3.61
CA VAL A 230 3.71 -29.36 -5.01
C VAL A 230 5.03 -30.03 -5.37
N ALA A 231 6.16 -29.39 -5.05
CA ALA A 231 7.49 -29.92 -5.38
C ALA A 231 7.78 -31.26 -4.68
N GLU A 232 7.46 -31.38 -3.40
CA GLU A 232 7.74 -32.58 -2.59
C GLU A 232 6.76 -33.73 -2.89
N ARG A 233 5.49 -33.41 -3.15
CA ARG A 233 4.45 -34.42 -3.37
C ARG A 233 4.35 -34.88 -4.81
N TYR A 234 4.50 -33.96 -5.76
CA TYR A 234 4.26 -34.20 -7.19
C TYR A 234 5.53 -34.12 -8.05
N GLY A 235 6.61 -33.55 -7.53
CA GLY A 235 7.88 -33.34 -8.23
C GLY A 235 8.16 -31.87 -8.48
N ALA A 236 9.44 -31.47 -8.34
CA ALA A 236 9.87 -30.07 -8.52
C ALA A 236 9.62 -29.55 -9.95
N ASP A 237 9.66 -30.43 -10.95
CA ASP A 237 9.32 -30.14 -12.35
C ASP A 237 7.85 -29.69 -12.51
N LYS A 238 6.94 -30.15 -11.64
CA LYS A 238 5.53 -29.78 -11.70
C LYS A 238 5.25 -28.33 -11.36
N VAL A 239 6.11 -27.69 -10.56
CA VAL A 239 6.04 -26.24 -10.34
C VAL A 239 6.24 -25.49 -11.66
N GLN A 240 7.21 -25.92 -12.47
CA GLN A 240 7.48 -25.32 -13.78
C GLN A 240 6.37 -25.62 -14.78
N GLU A 241 5.90 -26.87 -14.85
CA GLU A 241 4.80 -27.26 -15.74
C GLU A 241 3.51 -26.48 -15.46
N LEU A 242 3.21 -26.16 -14.19
CA LEU A 242 2.07 -25.30 -13.84
C LEU A 242 2.22 -23.92 -14.49
N VAL A 243 3.39 -23.29 -14.35
CA VAL A 243 3.66 -21.97 -14.94
C VAL A 243 3.56 -22.01 -16.47
N GLU A 244 4.15 -23.02 -17.11
CA GLU A 244 4.05 -23.23 -18.57
C GLU A 244 2.59 -23.37 -19.01
N GLN A 245 1.83 -24.22 -18.32
CA GLN A 245 0.44 -24.46 -18.66
C GLN A 245 -0.44 -23.22 -18.51
N TYR A 246 -0.19 -22.39 -17.50
CA TYR A 246 -0.87 -21.11 -17.34
C TYR A 246 -0.51 -20.08 -18.40
N SER A 247 0.75 -20.08 -18.84
CA SER A 247 1.27 -19.13 -19.81
C SER A 247 0.56 -19.20 -21.18
N ASN A 248 -0.16 -20.28 -21.46
CA ASN A 248 -0.92 -20.49 -22.70
C ASN A 248 -2.43 -20.16 -22.58
N ASN A 249 -2.90 -19.70 -21.42
CA ASN A 249 -4.33 -19.39 -21.25
C ASN A 249 -4.71 -18.09 -21.95
N LEU A 250 -5.73 -18.13 -22.82
CA LEU A 250 -6.42 -16.92 -23.26
C LEU A 250 -7.59 -16.56 -22.33
N ILE A 251 -8.31 -17.58 -21.83
CA ILE A 251 -9.39 -17.39 -20.87
C ILE A 251 -8.75 -17.24 -19.49
N PRO A 252 -9.00 -16.15 -18.75
CA PRO A 252 -8.37 -15.92 -17.45
C PRO A 252 -8.93 -16.86 -16.36
N PHE A 253 -8.26 -16.90 -15.22
CA PHE A 253 -8.73 -17.56 -13.99
C PHE A 253 -8.90 -19.09 -14.06
N MET A 254 -8.17 -19.76 -14.96
CA MET A 254 -8.30 -21.21 -15.21
C MET A 254 -7.51 -22.09 -14.22
N ILE A 255 -7.46 -21.71 -12.94
CA ILE A 255 -6.64 -22.40 -11.93
C ILE A 255 -6.96 -23.88 -11.77
N ASN A 256 -8.23 -24.21 -11.63
CA ASN A 256 -8.66 -25.60 -11.47
C ASN A 256 -8.30 -26.46 -12.69
N SER A 257 -8.52 -25.94 -13.90
CA SER A 257 -8.22 -26.68 -15.12
C SER A 257 -6.73 -26.88 -15.33
N ASN A 258 -5.91 -25.91 -14.96
CA ASN A 258 -4.46 -26.04 -15.08
C ASN A 258 -3.88 -27.00 -14.04
N SER A 259 -4.28 -26.85 -12.77
CA SER A 259 -3.91 -27.80 -11.73
C SER A 259 -4.36 -29.23 -12.08
N GLN A 260 -5.59 -29.43 -12.57
CA GLN A 260 -6.07 -30.75 -12.96
C GLN A 260 -5.24 -31.37 -14.09
N ARG A 261 -4.80 -30.59 -15.07
CA ARG A 261 -4.01 -31.12 -16.20
C ARG A 261 -2.58 -31.46 -15.81
N VAL A 262 -1.98 -30.71 -14.90
CA VAL A 262 -0.56 -30.86 -14.51
C VAL A 262 -0.39 -31.83 -13.34
N LEU A 263 -1.28 -31.76 -12.34
CA LEU A 263 -1.19 -32.49 -11.08
C LEU A 263 -2.23 -33.61 -10.93
N ASP A 264 -3.09 -33.81 -11.93
CA ASP A 264 -4.24 -34.74 -11.86
C ASP A 264 -5.21 -34.47 -10.68
N ALA A 265 -5.23 -33.23 -10.20
CA ALA A 265 -6.10 -32.78 -9.13
C ALA A 265 -6.48 -31.31 -9.29
N ASP A 266 -7.76 -31.00 -9.09
CA ASP A 266 -8.22 -29.62 -9.00
C ASP A 266 -7.78 -28.97 -7.67
N LEU A 267 -7.92 -27.64 -7.58
CA LEU A 267 -7.48 -26.92 -6.39
C LEU A 267 -8.27 -27.31 -5.13
N LYS A 268 -9.49 -27.82 -5.25
CA LYS A 268 -10.29 -28.24 -4.09
C LYS A 268 -9.71 -29.50 -3.46
N ARG A 269 -9.35 -30.49 -4.29
CA ARG A 269 -8.64 -31.70 -3.85
C ARG A 269 -7.24 -31.35 -3.36
N LEU A 270 -6.48 -30.57 -4.11
CA LEU A 270 -5.13 -30.14 -3.72
C LEU A 270 -5.14 -29.40 -2.38
N TRP A 271 -6.15 -28.58 -2.09
CA TRP A 271 -6.23 -27.89 -0.80
C TRP A 271 -6.50 -28.84 0.38
N VAL A 272 -7.20 -29.96 0.16
CA VAL A 272 -7.36 -30.99 1.20
C VAL A 272 -6.03 -31.67 1.48
N GLU A 273 -5.31 -32.05 0.42
CA GLU A 273 -3.99 -32.68 0.54
C GLU A 273 -2.96 -31.72 1.15
N PHE A 274 -2.95 -30.46 0.73
CA PHE A 274 -2.09 -29.41 1.26
C PHE A 274 -2.35 -29.14 2.74
N LYS A 275 -3.61 -29.13 3.18
CA LYS A 275 -3.92 -29.04 4.62
C LYS A 275 -3.36 -30.21 5.41
N SER A 276 -3.41 -31.43 4.86
CA SER A 276 -2.82 -32.60 5.51
C SER A 276 -1.30 -32.45 5.61
N TYR A 277 -0.66 -32.05 4.51
CA TYR A 277 0.78 -31.76 4.46
C TYR A 277 1.22 -30.77 5.54
N LEU A 278 0.52 -29.64 5.66
CA LEU A 278 0.80 -28.65 6.71
C LEU A 278 0.56 -29.21 8.12
N HIS A 279 -0.48 -30.01 8.30
CA HIS A 279 -0.79 -30.58 9.60
C HIS A 279 0.28 -31.56 10.06
N ASP A 280 0.73 -32.43 9.16
CA ASP A 280 1.72 -33.46 9.44
C ASP A 280 3.07 -32.86 9.87
N ASP A 281 3.51 -31.77 9.21
CA ASP A 281 4.75 -31.07 9.55
C ASP A 281 4.62 -30.24 10.85
N PHE A 282 3.63 -29.34 10.90
CA PHE A 282 3.55 -28.35 11.97
C PHE A 282 2.98 -28.88 13.28
N LEU A 283 2.10 -29.89 13.28
CA LEU A 283 1.62 -30.46 14.55
C LEU A 283 2.69 -31.27 15.27
N ALA A 284 3.60 -31.90 14.52
CA ALA A 284 4.72 -32.61 15.12
C ALA A 284 5.58 -31.63 15.93
N GLU A 285 5.84 -30.43 15.41
CA GLU A 285 6.54 -29.36 16.14
C GLU A 285 5.78 -28.86 17.35
N VAL A 286 4.48 -28.63 17.23
CA VAL A 286 3.65 -28.21 18.37
C VAL A 286 3.77 -29.24 19.50
N THR A 287 3.72 -30.53 19.14
CA THR A 287 3.85 -31.63 20.09
C THR A 287 5.24 -31.66 20.73
N ASP A 288 6.32 -31.52 19.95
CA ASP A 288 7.70 -31.45 20.46
C ASP A 288 7.89 -30.28 21.44
N ILE A 289 7.44 -29.07 21.06
CA ILE A 289 7.54 -27.87 21.89
C ILE A 289 6.84 -28.08 23.23
N ARG A 290 5.63 -28.67 23.21
CA ARG A 290 4.88 -29.00 24.44
C ARG A 290 5.60 -30.04 25.29
N GLN A 291 6.18 -31.07 24.68
CA GLN A 291 6.95 -32.11 25.38
C GLN A 291 8.22 -31.57 26.04
N ARG A 292 8.86 -30.55 25.44
CA ARG A 292 9.99 -29.82 26.05
C ARG A 292 9.59 -28.88 27.21
N GLY A 293 8.30 -28.83 27.55
CA GLY A 293 7.75 -28.03 28.64
C GLY A 293 7.51 -26.59 28.23
N GLU A 294 6.25 -26.26 27.96
CA GLU A 294 5.79 -24.91 27.63
C GLU A 294 5.91 -23.99 28.86
N THR A 295 6.31 -22.74 28.61
CA THR A 295 6.52 -21.77 29.67
C THR A 295 5.18 -21.18 30.11
N PRO A 296 4.84 -21.17 31.41
CA PRO A 296 3.53 -20.73 31.91
C PRO A 296 3.42 -19.19 31.96
N ALA A 297 3.46 -18.54 30.79
CA ALA A 297 3.33 -17.09 30.69
C ALA A 297 1.86 -16.63 30.72
N GLN A 298 1.60 -15.53 31.42
CA GLN A 298 0.28 -14.91 31.50
C GLN A 298 0.07 -13.91 30.36
N GLN A 299 -0.95 -14.13 29.52
CA GLN A 299 -1.36 -13.15 28.50
C GLN A 299 -2.00 -11.91 29.15
N LEU A 300 -1.47 -10.73 28.84
CA LEU A 300 -1.93 -9.44 29.38
C LEU A 300 -2.88 -8.70 28.43
N THR A 301 -2.67 -8.82 27.11
CA THR A 301 -3.49 -8.14 26.09
C THR A 301 -4.18 -9.13 25.17
N ARG A 302 -5.25 -8.68 24.51
CA ARG A 302 -6.04 -9.48 23.54
C ARG A 302 -6.50 -8.63 22.35
N TYR A 303 -5.71 -7.65 21.94
CA TYR A 303 -6.09 -6.70 20.89
C TYR A 303 -6.09 -7.35 19.50
N GLY A 304 -5.26 -8.37 19.30
CA GLY A 304 -5.02 -8.97 17.99
C GLY A 304 -4.17 -8.05 17.10
N TYR A 305 -3.87 -8.53 15.89
CA TYR A 305 -2.96 -7.88 14.94
C TYR A 305 -1.58 -7.60 15.52
N PHE A 306 -1.29 -6.36 15.90
CA PHE A 306 0.03 -5.98 16.39
C PHE A 306 -0.08 -5.29 17.74
N THR A 307 0.43 -5.96 18.78
CA THR A 307 0.87 -5.32 20.02
C THR A 307 2.39 -5.24 19.98
N GLY A 308 2.96 -4.04 20.07
CA GLY A 308 4.38 -3.79 19.86
C GLY A 308 5.23 -4.00 21.12
N ILE A 309 6.50 -3.59 21.03
CA ILE A 309 7.49 -3.66 22.11
C ILE A 309 6.96 -2.94 23.36
N ALA A 310 7.24 -3.52 24.53
CA ALA A 310 6.91 -2.89 25.80
C ALA A 310 8.13 -2.18 26.43
N GLN A 311 7.85 -1.08 27.12
CA GLN A 311 8.77 -0.39 28.00
C GLN A 311 8.16 -0.32 29.41
N VAL A 312 8.99 -0.37 30.46
CA VAL A 312 8.52 -0.34 31.84
C VAL A 312 9.16 0.82 32.58
N ALA A 313 8.34 1.60 33.28
CA ALA A 313 8.82 2.66 34.16
C ALA A 313 9.22 2.10 35.53
N ASP A 314 9.99 2.86 36.30
CA ASP A 314 10.43 2.46 37.65
C ASP A 314 9.29 2.22 38.64
N ASN A 315 8.15 2.87 38.42
CA ASN A 315 6.94 2.66 39.23
C ASN A 315 6.15 1.39 38.84
N GLY A 316 6.60 0.64 37.83
CA GLY A 316 5.94 -0.57 37.33
C GLY A 316 4.89 -0.34 36.24
N ASP A 317 4.70 0.91 35.77
CA ASP A 317 3.79 1.17 34.65
C ASP A 317 4.36 0.64 33.34
N LEU A 318 3.52 -0.08 32.59
CA LEU A 318 3.89 -0.68 31.31
C LEU A 318 3.40 0.18 30.16
N TYR A 319 4.30 0.54 29.25
CA TYR A 319 4.01 1.29 28.03
C TYR A 319 4.15 0.38 26.83
N PHE A 320 3.24 0.42 25.86
CA PHE A 320 3.30 -0.42 24.67
C PHE A 320 2.45 0.10 23.51
N LEU A 321 2.80 -0.27 22.28
CA LEU A 321 2.02 0.06 21.10
C LEU A 321 0.84 -0.88 20.92
N ARG A 322 -0.36 -0.33 20.66
CA ARG A 322 -1.53 -1.07 20.19
C ARG A 322 -1.88 -0.64 18.76
N ASP A 323 -1.88 -1.62 17.84
CA ASP A 323 -2.39 -1.48 16.48
C ASP A 323 -3.40 -2.59 16.19
N ASP A 324 -4.68 -2.25 16.34
CA ASP A 324 -5.83 -3.16 16.21
C ASP A 324 -6.46 -3.18 14.80
N GLN A 325 -5.83 -2.46 13.86
CA GLN A 325 -6.26 -2.29 12.46
C GLN A 325 -7.67 -1.68 12.27
N GLN A 326 -8.29 -1.18 13.34
CA GLN A 326 -9.62 -0.54 13.34
C GLN A 326 -9.55 0.94 13.71
N SER A 327 -8.49 1.34 14.41
CA SER A 327 -8.25 2.71 14.88
C SER A 327 -6.80 3.12 14.65
N GLU A 328 -6.50 4.40 14.89
CA GLU A 328 -5.12 4.90 14.84
C GLU A 328 -4.25 4.08 15.80
N PRO A 329 -3.04 3.65 15.39
CA PRO A 329 -2.10 3.04 16.32
C PRO A 329 -1.79 3.99 17.49
N ARG A 330 -1.88 3.47 18.72
CA ARG A 330 -1.72 4.26 19.94
C ARG A 330 -0.70 3.68 20.87
N LEU A 331 0.06 4.57 21.51
CA LEU A 331 0.84 4.22 22.68
C LEU A 331 -0.10 4.13 23.88
N MET A 332 -0.04 2.99 24.56
CA MET A 332 -0.87 2.62 25.70
C MET A 332 -0.03 2.61 26.97
N ARG A 333 -0.63 2.96 28.10
CA ARG A 333 -0.09 2.80 29.46
C ARG A 333 -0.99 1.85 30.23
N LEU A 334 -0.41 0.83 30.85
CA LEU A 334 -1.09 -0.13 31.70
C LEU A 334 -0.47 -0.06 33.10
N ARG A 335 -1.28 0.38 34.07
CA ARG A 335 -0.93 0.31 35.49
C ARG A 335 -1.42 -1.00 36.10
N ARG A 336 -0.74 -1.46 37.14
CA ARG A 336 -1.11 -2.71 37.83
C ARG A 336 -2.55 -2.64 38.37
N GLY A 337 -3.41 -3.54 37.91
CA GLY A 337 -4.81 -3.61 38.32
C GLY A 337 -5.77 -2.64 37.61
N GLU A 338 -5.26 -1.81 36.69
CA GLU A 338 -6.05 -0.89 35.88
C GLU A 338 -6.25 -1.43 34.45
N GLN A 339 -7.18 -0.81 33.71
CA GLN A 339 -7.30 -1.03 32.27
C GLN A 339 -6.27 -0.17 31.53
N ALA A 340 -5.74 -0.68 30.41
CA ALA A 340 -4.80 0.08 29.61
C ALA A 340 -5.45 1.33 29.01
N GLN A 341 -4.78 2.48 29.12
CA GLN A 341 -5.25 3.77 28.64
C GLN A 341 -4.34 4.27 27.51
N ALA A 342 -4.92 4.90 26.50
CA ALA A 342 -4.15 5.53 25.45
C ALA A 342 -3.55 6.85 25.95
N ILE A 343 -2.26 7.06 25.74
CA ILE A 343 -1.55 8.30 26.11
C ILE A 343 -1.22 9.19 24.91
N GLY A 344 -1.20 8.63 23.69
CA GLY A 344 -0.98 9.38 22.46
C GLY A 344 -1.00 8.50 21.23
N ASP A 345 -1.19 9.10 20.06
CA ASP A 345 -1.08 8.40 18.80
C ASP A 345 0.41 8.15 18.48
N MET A 346 0.75 6.92 18.11
CA MET A 346 2.11 6.50 17.79
C MET A 346 2.12 5.70 16.51
N ARG A 347 2.76 6.23 15.46
CA ARG A 347 2.81 5.60 14.13
C ARG A 347 4.06 4.76 13.89
N GLY A 348 5.02 4.86 14.80
CA GLY A 348 6.23 4.04 14.84
C GLY A 348 5.98 2.66 15.41
N ARG A 349 6.90 1.73 15.17
CA ARG A 349 6.93 0.41 15.85
C ARG A 349 7.89 0.35 17.04
N TYR A 350 8.71 1.39 17.20
CA TYR A 350 9.80 1.45 18.17
C TYR A 350 9.76 2.75 18.96
N PHE A 351 9.98 2.62 20.25
CA PHE A 351 10.15 3.72 21.17
C PHE A 351 11.00 3.29 22.36
N ASP A 352 11.57 4.27 23.02
CA ASP A 352 12.29 4.10 24.27
C ASP A 352 11.78 5.08 25.33
N LEU A 353 11.87 4.67 26.60
CA LEU A 353 11.31 5.38 27.74
C LEU A 353 12.41 5.69 28.76
N HIS A 354 12.55 6.96 29.11
CA HIS A 354 13.40 7.41 30.20
C HIS A 354 12.57 8.03 31.33
N PRO A 355 12.80 7.68 32.62
CA PRO A 355 11.98 8.13 33.74
C PRO A 355 11.87 9.66 33.88
N GLY A 356 12.95 10.38 33.57
CA GLY A 356 13.00 11.85 33.67
C GLY A 356 12.90 12.60 32.35
N ALA A 357 13.13 11.93 31.22
CA ALA A 357 13.20 12.57 29.90
C ALA A 357 12.00 12.23 29.02
N GLY A 358 11.10 11.34 29.46
CA GLY A 358 9.92 10.95 28.70
C GLY A 358 10.21 9.91 27.62
N ILE A 359 9.44 9.93 26.55
CA ILE A 359 9.46 8.88 25.52
C ILE A 359 10.05 9.44 24.23
N VAL A 360 11.01 8.72 23.64
CA VAL A 360 11.49 8.98 22.28
C VAL A 360 10.90 7.94 21.33
N VAL A 361 10.35 8.39 20.20
CA VAL A 361 9.65 7.56 19.22
C VAL A 361 10.23 7.82 17.83
N ALA A 362 10.46 6.77 17.05
CA ALA A 362 10.78 6.87 15.62
C ALA A 362 9.50 6.67 14.79
N GLU A 363 9.05 7.70 14.05
CA GLU A 363 7.85 7.64 13.20
C GLU A 363 8.18 8.01 11.74
N ILE A 364 7.56 7.31 10.79
CA ILE A 364 7.68 7.66 9.37
C ILE A 364 6.83 8.91 9.08
N ASP A 365 7.44 9.92 8.47
CA ASP A 365 6.76 11.10 7.93
C ASP A 365 7.20 11.43 6.51
N THR A 366 6.40 12.22 5.81
CA THR A 366 6.71 12.68 4.46
C THR A 366 7.70 13.85 4.51
N THR A 367 8.78 13.73 3.74
CA THR A 367 9.80 14.76 3.51
C THR A 367 9.79 15.19 2.04
N ARG A 368 9.78 16.50 1.79
CA ARG A 368 9.71 17.12 0.44
C ARG A 368 8.56 16.58 -0.45
N SER A 369 7.44 16.19 0.17
CA SER A 369 6.26 15.59 -0.49
C SER A 369 6.48 14.25 -1.20
N THR A 370 7.72 13.75 -1.33
CA THR A 370 8.08 12.58 -2.14
C THR A 370 8.67 11.41 -1.33
N ASN A 371 9.33 11.70 -0.22
CA ASN A 371 10.11 10.72 0.53
C ASN A 371 9.41 10.37 1.84
N LEU A 372 9.48 9.12 2.29
CA LEU A 372 8.95 8.66 3.57
C LEU A 372 10.12 8.26 4.47
N PHE A 373 10.50 9.18 5.36
CA PHE A 373 11.66 9.03 6.23
C PHE A 373 11.25 8.93 7.68
N ALA A 374 12.00 8.15 8.45
CA ALA A 374 11.80 8.03 9.89
C ALA A 374 12.39 9.26 10.61
N ASP A 375 11.57 9.92 11.41
CA ASP A 375 11.96 11.04 12.25
C ASP A 375 11.72 10.75 13.72
N LEU A 376 12.52 11.38 14.59
CA LEU A 376 12.38 11.27 16.02
C LEU A 376 11.38 12.28 16.56
N TYR A 377 10.58 11.81 17.50
CA TYR A 377 9.60 12.59 18.24
C TYR A 377 9.80 12.33 19.74
N HIS A 378 9.64 13.38 20.52
CA HIS A 378 9.51 13.31 21.96
C HIS A 378 8.03 13.28 22.34
N LEU A 379 7.65 12.37 23.22
CA LEU A 379 6.31 12.29 23.80
C LEU A 379 6.41 12.36 25.32
N ASP A 380 5.67 13.31 25.89
CA ASP A 380 5.45 13.38 27.33
C ASP A 380 4.36 12.36 27.73
N PRO A 381 4.67 11.37 28.57
CA PRO A 381 3.74 10.29 28.94
C PRO A 381 2.58 10.74 29.84
N ASP A 382 2.66 11.91 30.48
CA ASP A 382 1.61 12.40 31.37
C ASP A 382 0.70 13.41 30.67
N SER A 383 1.25 14.30 29.84
CA SER A 383 0.43 15.25 29.07
C SER A 383 -0.03 14.72 27.71
N GLY A 384 0.59 13.66 27.19
CA GLY A 384 0.36 13.15 25.84
C GLY A 384 0.89 14.08 24.74
N LYS A 385 1.62 15.15 25.09
CA LYS A 385 2.14 16.13 24.14
C LYS A 385 3.28 15.51 23.33
N LYS A 386 3.12 15.48 22.01
CA LYS A 386 4.13 15.02 21.05
C LYS A 386 4.83 16.19 20.37
N THR A 387 6.16 16.23 20.43
CA THR A 387 7.02 17.25 19.80
C THR A 387 7.98 16.57 18.83
N ARG A 388 8.10 17.08 17.61
CA ARG A 388 9.07 16.55 16.63
C ARG A 388 10.48 17.05 16.93
N LEU A 389 11.45 16.16 16.89
CA LEU A 389 12.87 16.46 17.15
C LEU A 389 13.68 16.56 15.85
N THR A 390 13.43 15.69 14.87
CA THR A 390 14.19 15.67 13.60
C THR A 390 13.29 15.89 12.39
N TYR A 391 13.86 16.36 11.27
CA TYR A 391 13.14 16.62 10.02
C TYR A 391 13.89 16.00 8.85
N GLY A 392 13.36 14.90 8.29
CA GLY A 392 14.06 14.12 7.27
C GLY A 392 15.33 13.48 7.80
N GLY A 393 15.35 13.14 9.10
CA GLY A 393 16.53 12.68 9.83
C GLY A 393 16.88 11.22 9.60
N ARG A 394 15.95 10.39 9.11
CA ARG A 394 16.17 8.96 8.78
C ARG A 394 16.64 8.10 9.95
N TYR A 395 16.07 8.34 11.12
CA TYR A 395 16.39 7.64 12.37
C TYR A 395 15.34 6.57 12.66
N LEU A 396 15.70 5.30 12.43
CA LEU A 396 14.78 4.16 12.57
C LEU A 396 14.70 3.62 14.00
N PHE A 397 15.80 3.77 14.75
CA PHE A 397 15.91 3.38 16.15
C PHE A 397 16.55 4.51 16.94
N ALA A 398 16.10 4.72 18.16
CA ALA A 398 16.67 5.67 19.10
C ALA A 398 16.44 5.19 20.53
N ALA A 399 17.41 5.44 21.41
CA ALA A 399 17.29 5.18 22.84
C ALA A 399 17.97 6.30 23.64
N TRP A 400 17.39 6.62 24.79
CA TRP A 400 17.92 7.61 25.72
C TRP A 400 19.20 7.10 26.39
N SER A 401 20.16 8.00 26.59
CA SER A 401 21.26 7.74 27.52
C SER A 401 20.71 7.55 28.95
N PRO A 402 21.39 6.79 29.82
CA PRO A 402 20.92 6.55 31.20
C PRO A 402 20.74 7.80 32.06
N ASP A 403 21.41 8.91 31.70
CA ASP A 403 21.28 10.21 32.36
C ASP A 403 20.17 11.11 31.73
N GLY A 404 19.54 10.66 30.65
CA GLY A 404 18.51 11.36 29.91
C GLY A 404 18.97 12.62 29.18
N GLN A 405 20.28 12.84 29.01
CA GLN A 405 20.83 14.05 28.39
C GLN A 405 21.09 13.91 26.88
N GLN A 406 21.13 12.68 26.37
CA GLN A 406 21.50 12.37 24.99
C GLN A 406 20.63 11.25 24.42
N ILE A 407 20.63 11.14 23.09
CA ILE A 407 19.94 10.08 22.36
C ILE A 407 20.96 9.40 21.44
N ALA A 408 21.18 8.09 21.60
CA ALA A 408 21.86 7.31 20.57
C ALA A 408 20.83 6.86 19.54
N ALA A 409 21.13 7.01 18.26
CA ALA A 409 20.20 6.71 17.17
C ALA A 409 20.88 6.02 16.00
N VAL A 410 20.16 5.08 15.37
CA VAL A 410 20.57 4.44 14.13
C VAL A 410 20.05 5.25 12.95
N HIS A 411 20.99 5.83 12.21
CA HIS A 411 20.76 6.59 10.99
C HIS A 411 20.88 5.68 9.76
N ASN A 412 20.04 5.90 8.74
CA ASN A 412 20.08 5.15 7.47
C ASN A 412 20.20 6.10 6.27
N SER A 413 21.15 5.84 5.37
CA SER A 413 21.24 6.55 4.09
C SER A 413 21.91 5.69 3.03
N GLY A 414 21.35 5.62 1.82
CA GLY A 414 21.93 4.86 0.69
C GLY A 414 22.15 3.37 1.02
N GLY A 415 21.27 2.79 1.82
CA GLY A 415 21.40 1.40 2.30
C GLY A 415 22.48 1.17 3.37
N GLN A 416 23.14 2.22 3.86
CA GLN A 416 24.17 2.12 4.90
C GLN A 416 23.64 2.61 6.25
N SER A 417 23.95 1.86 7.32
CA SER A 417 23.67 2.26 8.69
C SER A 417 24.81 3.10 9.28
N ALA A 418 24.47 4.06 10.14
CA ALA A 418 25.41 4.80 10.98
C ALA A 418 24.86 4.91 12.39
N LEU A 419 25.75 5.11 13.36
CA LEU A 419 25.40 5.33 14.77
C LEU A 419 25.70 6.78 15.12
N HIS A 420 24.65 7.53 15.45
CA HIS A 420 24.71 8.94 15.77
C HIS A 420 24.39 9.18 17.24
N LEU A 421 24.99 10.22 17.80
CA LEU A 421 24.65 10.77 19.11
C LEU A 421 24.00 12.13 18.91
N LEU A 422 22.81 12.29 19.47
CA LEU A 422 22.00 13.50 19.39
C LEU A 422 21.79 14.10 20.78
N ASP A 423 21.50 15.40 20.84
CA ASP A 423 20.98 16.01 22.06
C ASP A 423 19.47 15.71 22.25
N THR A 424 18.93 16.16 23.38
CA THR A 424 17.50 16.03 23.72
C THR A 424 16.54 16.73 22.74
N HIS A 425 17.07 17.60 21.86
CA HIS A 425 16.30 18.31 20.83
C HIS A 425 16.47 17.68 19.44
N GLY A 426 17.17 16.55 19.33
CA GLY A 426 17.41 15.84 18.07
C GLY A 426 18.52 16.43 17.21
N LYS A 427 19.31 17.37 17.72
CA LYS A 427 20.47 17.92 17.00
C LYS A 427 21.62 16.92 17.06
N LEU A 428 22.23 16.65 15.90
CA LEU A 428 23.44 15.84 15.82
C LEU A 428 24.58 16.46 16.63
N LEU A 429 25.06 15.73 17.63
CA LEU A 429 26.25 16.06 18.42
C LEU A 429 27.50 15.41 17.81
N GLU A 430 27.40 14.13 17.47
CA GLU A 430 28.54 13.33 16.99
C GLU A 430 28.09 12.15 16.12
N ILE A 431 28.90 11.79 15.12
CA ILE A 431 28.80 10.52 14.40
C ILE A 431 29.74 9.54 15.10
N LEU A 432 29.19 8.60 15.87
CA LEU A 432 29.95 7.65 16.66
C LEU A 432 30.58 6.56 15.78
N TRP A 433 29.87 6.16 14.72
CA TRP A 433 30.32 5.16 13.76
C TRP A 433 29.58 5.29 12.44
N GLN A 434 30.25 4.99 11.33
CA GLN A 434 29.70 4.96 9.98
C GLN A 434 29.95 3.60 9.33
N GLY A 435 28.90 2.97 8.80
CA GLY A 435 28.99 1.66 8.19
C GLY A 435 29.65 1.63 6.83
N SER A 436 30.24 0.48 6.53
CA SER A 436 30.72 0.08 5.20
C SER A 436 30.21 -1.34 4.89
N ASP A 437 30.32 -1.76 3.62
CA ASP A 437 30.01 -3.12 3.14
C ASP A 437 28.60 -3.63 3.49
N HIS A 438 27.60 -2.74 3.45
CA HIS A 438 26.18 -3.04 3.74
C HIS A 438 25.93 -3.53 5.17
N THR A 439 26.79 -3.15 6.13
CA THR A 439 26.54 -3.44 7.55
C THR A 439 25.21 -2.81 7.97
N VAL A 440 24.33 -3.61 8.60
CA VAL A 440 23.00 -3.18 9.04
C VAL A 440 22.92 -3.22 10.56
N LEU A 441 22.48 -2.12 11.16
CA LEU A 441 22.21 -2.05 12.60
C LEU A 441 20.71 -2.22 12.88
N GLY A 442 20.38 -2.97 13.93
CA GLY A 442 19.03 -3.06 14.48
C GLY A 442 18.81 -2.15 15.69
N ALA A 443 17.81 -2.46 16.50
CA ALA A 443 17.46 -1.68 17.70
C ALA A 443 18.57 -1.73 18.76
N LEU A 444 18.79 -0.61 19.45
CA LEU A 444 19.86 -0.44 20.43
C LEU A 444 19.34 -0.32 21.87
N ASP A 445 20.19 -0.69 22.83
CA ASP A 445 19.99 -0.41 24.25
C ASP A 445 21.30 0.04 24.90
N TRP A 446 21.20 0.86 25.95
CA TRP A 446 22.35 1.39 26.67
C TRP A 446 22.73 0.52 27.87
N SER A 447 24.03 0.37 28.11
CA SER A 447 24.48 -0.15 29.41
C SER A 447 24.10 0.84 30.52
N PRO A 448 23.77 0.38 31.74
CA PRO A 448 23.37 1.27 32.84
C PRO A 448 24.41 2.33 33.23
N ASP A 449 25.69 2.07 32.97
CA ASP A 449 26.80 3.00 33.20
C ASP A 449 27.01 4.03 32.07
N GLY A 450 26.23 3.92 30.98
CA GLY A 450 26.31 4.81 29.83
C GLY A 450 27.57 4.68 28.98
N GLN A 451 28.37 3.62 29.15
CA GLN A 451 29.65 3.45 28.44
C GLN A 451 29.54 2.59 27.18
N GLN A 452 28.51 1.76 27.07
CA GLN A 452 28.35 0.78 25.99
C GLN A 452 26.93 0.78 25.43
N LEU A 453 26.82 0.36 24.18
CA LEU A 453 25.56 0.10 23.51
C LEU A 453 25.53 -1.36 23.06
N ALA A 454 24.39 -2.05 23.21
CA ALA A 454 24.19 -3.38 22.64
C ALA A 454 23.23 -3.31 21.46
N LEU A 455 23.61 -3.90 20.34
CA LEU A 455 22.80 -3.93 19.11
C LEU A 455 22.89 -5.30 18.44
N PRO A 456 21.82 -5.77 17.78
CA PRO A 456 21.96 -6.80 16.77
C PRO A 456 22.58 -6.17 15.52
N VAL A 457 23.66 -6.77 15.03
CA VAL A 457 24.43 -6.29 13.88
C VAL A 457 24.44 -7.39 12.82
N TRP A 458 24.04 -7.02 11.62
CA TRP A 458 24.23 -7.85 10.44
C TRP A 458 25.48 -7.41 9.69
N ARG A 459 26.35 -8.36 9.37
CA ARG A 459 27.54 -8.16 8.54
C ARG A 459 27.49 -9.15 7.38
N ARG A 460 28.07 -8.77 6.25
CA ARG A 460 28.27 -9.69 5.12
C ARG A 460 28.93 -10.97 5.64
N ASN A 461 28.39 -12.14 5.25
CA ASN A 461 28.87 -13.47 5.68
C ASN A 461 28.64 -13.80 7.16
N SER A 462 27.77 -13.05 7.84
CA SER A 462 27.32 -13.31 9.21
C SER A 462 25.79 -13.28 9.27
N GLN A 463 25.22 -14.01 10.21
CA GLN A 463 23.83 -13.80 10.62
C GLN A 463 23.76 -12.60 11.58
N TRP A 464 22.54 -12.24 11.99
CA TRP A 464 22.33 -11.21 13.02
C TRP A 464 22.84 -11.69 14.38
N ASN A 465 23.95 -11.13 14.85
CA ASN A 465 24.50 -11.39 16.18
C ASN A 465 24.52 -10.13 17.04
N LEU A 466 24.50 -10.29 18.36
CA LEU A 466 24.68 -9.20 19.29
C LEU A 466 26.13 -8.73 19.35
N GLU A 467 26.31 -7.43 19.18
CA GLU A 467 27.57 -6.74 19.37
C GLU A 467 27.41 -5.57 20.34
N GLY A 468 28.46 -5.32 21.12
CA GLY A 468 28.63 -4.17 21.97
C GLY A 468 29.45 -3.09 21.25
N PHE A 469 29.05 -1.83 21.34
CA PHE A 469 29.82 -0.69 20.87
C PHE A 469 30.26 0.15 22.07
N SER A 470 31.57 0.34 22.22
CA SER A 470 32.12 1.15 23.32
C SER A 470 32.24 2.62 22.90
N LEU A 471 31.72 3.50 23.75
CA LEU A 471 31.74 4.94 23.50
C LEU A 471 33.12 5.55 23.73
N ALA A 472 33.96 4.95 24.57
CA ALA A 472 35.28 5.50 24.88
C ALA A 472 36.31 5.28 23.76
N ASP A 473 36.38 4.07 23.19
CA ASP A 473 37.37 3.66 22.20
C ASP A 473 36.81 3.57 20.75
N ARG A 474 35.49 3.74 20.60
CA ARG A 474 34.77 3.66 19.31
C ARG A 474 34.92 2.31 18.61
N GLN A 475 35.04 1.23 19.38
CA GLN A 475 35.21 -0.12 18.85
C GLN A 475 33.99 -1.01 19.06
N TRP A 476 33.76 -1.88 18.08
CA TRP A 476 32.81 -2.98 18.16
C TRP A 476 33.43 -4.19 18.85
N ARG A 477 32.67 -4.82 19.75
CA ARG A 477 32.99 -6.09 20.39
C ARG A 477 31.85 -7.07 20.19
N MET A 478 32.17 -8.23 19.64
CA MET A 478 31.21 -9.31 19.50
C MET A 478 30.82 -9.88 20.87
N LEU A 479 29.52 -9.97 21.15
CA LEU A 479 28.98 -10.50 22.41
C LEU A 479 28.53 -11.96 22.23
N THR A 480 28.04 -12.31 21.05
CA THR A 480 27.56 -13.65 20.70
C THR A 480 28.10 -14.11 19.35
N ARG A 481 28.12 -15.44 19.16
CA ARG A 481 28.43 -16.10 17.88
C ARG A 481 27.51 -17.29 17.72
N ALA A 482 26.36 -17.08 17.10
CA ALA A 482 25.39 -18.14 16.85
C ALA A 482 24.94 -18.15 15.38
N ALA A 483 24.52 -19.31 14.90
CA ALA A 483 23.94 -19.48 13.57
C ALA A 483 22.50 -18.94 13.44
N GLY A 484 21.81 -18.68 14.55
CA GLY A 484 20.47 -18.11 14.53
C GLY A 484 20.47 -16.58 14.44
N ILE A 485 19.27 -16.02 14.37
CA ILE A 485 19.01 -14.59 14.29
C ILE A 485 18.72 -14.06 15.69
N GLU A 486 19.50 -13.08 16.12
CA GLU A 486 19.38 -12.43 17.43
C GLU A 486 18.80 -11.01 17.28
N THR A 487 17.91 -10.61 18.18
CA THR A 487 17.24 -9.31 18.09
C THR A 487 16.84 -8.75 19.46
N THR A 488 16.61 -7.43 19.48
CA THR A 488 16.07 -6.66 20.63
C THR A 488 16.80 -6.94 21.95
N PRO A 489 18.11 -6.66 22.04
CA PRO A 489 18.85 -6.78 23.29
C PRO A 489 18.36 -5.76 24.32
N ARG A 490 18.37 -6.13 25.60
CA ARG A 490 18.08 -5.27 26.75
C ARG A 490 19.01 -5.57 27.91
N TYR A 491 19.72 -4.56 28.42
CA TYR A 491 20.59 -4.70 29.58
C TYR A 491 19.79 -4.96 30.85
N SER A 492 20.32 -5.80 31.74
CA SER A 492 19.88 -5.85 33.12
C SER A 492 20.28 -4.57 33.85
N ARG A 493 19.54 -4.21 34.90
CA ARG A 493 19.75 -2.98 35.69
C ARG A 493 21.15 -2.89 36.30
N ASP A 494 21.75 -4.04 36.62
CA ASP A 494 23.10 -4.17 37.16
C ASP A 494 24.20 -4.17 36.08
N GLY A 495 23.82 -4.20 34.79
CA GLY A 495 24.74 -4.25 33.66
C GLY A 495 25.49 -5.58 33.49
N GLN A 496 25.12 -6.63 34.23
CA GLN A 496 25.84 -7.92 34.21
C GLN A 496 25.32 -8.88 33.13
N SER A 497 24.11 -8.67 32.62
CA SER A 497 23.49 -9.56 31.63
C SER A 497 22.70 -8.81 30.55
N LEU A 498 22.41 -9.50 29.46
CA LEU A 498 21.54 -9.04 28.38
C LEU A 498 20.38 -10.02 28.18
N LEU A 499 19.14 -9.51 28.20
CA LEU A 499 17.97 -10.21 27.68
C LEU A 499 17.86 -9.97 26.18
N PHE A 500 17.47 -10.98 25.41
CA PHE A 500 17.27 -10.84 23.96
C PHE A 500 16.34 -11.94 23.42
N SER A 501 15.93 -11.80 22.16
CA SER A 501 15.17 -12.82 21.45
C SER A 501 16.04 -13.49 20.40
N ALA A 502 16.02 -14.82 20.35
CA ALA A 502 16.76 -15.57 19.33
C ALA A 502 16.11 -16.91 18.98
N ASP A 503 16.31 -17.36 17.76
CA ASP A 503 15.64 -18.50 17.14
C ASP A 503 16.46 -19.81 17.07
N TYR A 504 17.46 -19.96 17.95
CA TYR A 504 18.44 -21.07 17.92
C TYR A 504 17.85 -22.49 17.83
N ASP A 505 16.61 -22.70 18.28
CA ASP A 505 15.91 -23.99 18.27
C ASP A 505 14.69 -24.01 17.34
N GLY A 506 14.69 -23.18 16.29
CA GLY A 506 13.60 -23.11 15.29
C GLY A 506 12.34 -22.41 15.79
N VAL A 507 12.44 -21.71 16.93
CA VAL A 507 11.42 -20.84 17.52
C VAL A 507 12.11 -19.67 18.21
N TYR A 508 11.60 -18.45 18.03
CA TYR A 508 12.08 -17.31 18.82
C TYR A 508 11.76 -17.49 20.29
N ASN A 509 12.80 -17.50 21.12
CA ASN A 509 12.72 -17.60 22.57
C ASN A 509 13.46 -16.44 23.23
N ILE A 510 13.04 -16.08 24.45
CA ILE A 510 13.75 -15.16 25.32
C ILE A 510 14.98 -15.88 25.87
N ARG A 511 16.14 -15.23 25.72
CA ARG A 511 17.44 -15.70 26.20
C ARG A 511 18.04 -14.67 27.13
N GLN A 512 18.95 -15.13 27.97
CA GLN A 512 19.78 -14.29 28.83
C GLN A 512 21.26 -14.62 28.59
N LEU A 513 22.05 -13.61 28.26
CA LEU A 513 23.50 -13.69 28.14
C LEU A 513 24.14 -13.10 29.40
N ASP A 514 24.96 -13.89 30.08
CA ASP A 514 25.86 -13.41 31.13
C ASP A 514 27.11 -12.78 30.48
N LEU A 515 27.35 -11.49 30.71
CA LEU A 515 28.40 -10.73 30.02
C LEU A 515 29.82 -11.05 30.51
N HIS A 516 29.95 -11.71 31.67
CA HIS A 516 31.25 -12.09 32.24
C HIS A 516 31.72 -13.45 31.70
N SER A 517 30.86 -14.45 31.80
CA SER A 517 31.13 -15.83 31.41
C SER A 517 30.85 -16.12 29.93
N GLY A 518 30.03 -15.30 29.27
CA GLY A 518 29.53 -15.56 27.92
C GLY A 518 28.46 -16.65 27.85
N LYS A 519 27.95 -17.13 29.00
CA LYS A 519 26.93 -18.18 29.07
C LYS A 519 25.58 -17.65 28.61
N ILE A 520 24.89 -18.43 27.77
CA ILE A 520 23.53 -18.12 27.31
C ILE A 520 22.54 -19.15 27.87
N ASP A 521 21.56 -18.67 28.63
CA ASP A 521 20.43 -19.46 29.12
C ASP A 521 19.13 -19.11 28.38
N THR A 522 18.21 -20.07 28.34
CA THR A 522 16.89 -19.96 27.72
C THR A 522 15.83 -19.78 28.78
N LEU A 523 15.00 -18.75 28.63
CA LEU A 523 13.99 -18.36 29.63
C LEU A 523 12.56 -18.71 29.19
N SER A 524 12.31 -18.86 27.90
CA SER A 524 10.99 -19.18 27.36
C SER A 524 11.00 -20.41 26.46
N ASN A 525 9.80 -20.94 26.24
CA ASN A 525 9.46 -21.98 25.28
C ASN A 525 7.95 -21.87 25.01
N LEU A 526 7.55 -21.34 23.86
CA LEU A 526 6.15 -21.08 23.48
C LEU A 526 5.91 -21.51 22.04
N ILE A 527 4.72 -22.01 21.74
CA ILE A 527 4.36 -22.47 20.38
C ILE A 527 4.48 -21.34 19.35
N GLY A 528 3.97 -20.14 19.70
CA GLY A 528 4.06 -18.94 18.88
C GLY A 528 5.27 -18.05 19.19
N GLY A 529 6.22 -18.54 20.00
CA GLY A 529 7.46 -17.86 20.39
C GLY A 529 7.31 -16.55 21.16
N ALA A 530 8.44 -15.95 21.49
CA ALA A 530 8.57 -14.79 22.37
C ALA A 530 9.61 -13.78 21.85
N PHE A 531 9.24 -12.50 21.89
CA PHE A 531 9.97 -11.39 21.28
C PHE A 531 10.09 -10.20 22.22
N ALA A 532 11.14 -9.39 22.05
CA ALA A 532 11.31 -8.08 22.70
C ALA A 532 11.09 -8.10 24.22
N PRO A 533 11.95 -8.84 24.97
CA PRO A 533 11.81 -8.96 26.42
C PRO A 533 12.16 -7.66 27.13
N ILE A 534 11.56 -7.43 28.30
CA ILE A 534 11.98 -6.40 29.25
C ILE A 534 11.73 -6.88 30.68
N ALA A 535 12.73 -6.73 31.56
CA ALA A 535 12.61 -7.13 32.96
C ALA A 535 11.65 -6.23 33.74
N ALA A 536 10.89 -6.79 34.67
CA ALA A 536 10.12 -6.01 35.61
C ALA A 536 11.04 -5.27 36.60
N PRO A 537 10.68 -4.05 37.06
CA PRO A 537 11.56 -3.25 37.91
C PRO A 537 11.77 -3.83 39.31
N ASP A 538 10.88 -4.71 39.77
CA ASP A 538 10.87 -5.35 41.08
C ASP A 538 11.42 -6.79 41.06
N ASP A 539 12.09 -7.19 39.98
CA ASP A 539 12.61 -8.55 39.74
C ASP A 539 11.54 -9.65 39.80
N SER A 540 10.25 -9.30 39.72
CA SER A 540 9.14 -10.28 39.77
C SER A 540 9.04 -11.17 38.53
N GLY A 541 9.68 -10.79 37.42
CA GLY A 541 9.63 -11.50 36.16
C GLY A 541 10.04 -10.62 34.97
N LEU A 542 9.53 -10.97 33.78
CA LEU A 542 9.75 -10.20 32.56
C LEU A 542 8.48 -10.10 31.71
N TYR A 543 8.37 -9.02 30.94
CA TYR A 543 7.35 -8.82 29.91
C TYR A 543 7.94 -9.12 28.54
N PHE A 544 7.11 -9.64 27.63
CA PHE A 544 7.51 -9.90 26.24
C PHE A 544 6.29 -9.91 25.33
N THR A 545 6.51 -9.87 24.02
CA THR A 545 5.46 -10.02 23.00
C THR A 545 5.46 -11.44 22.46
N GLY A 546 4.30 -12.08 22.35
CA GLY A 546 4.14 -13.43 21.77
C GLY A 546 3.15 -13.45 20.61
N ILE A 547 3.27 -14.43 19.71
CA ILE A 547 2.32 -14.62 18.59
C ILE A 547 1.20 -15.56 19.04
N GLY A 548 -0.03 -15.09 18.96
CA GLY A 548 -1.26 -15.85 19.14
C GLY A 548 -2.00 -16.10 17.83
N ALA A 549 -3.17 -16.75 17.92
CA ALA A 549 -4.03 -17.06 16.76
C ALA A 549 -4.57 -15.81 16.02
N ARG A 550 -4.56 -14.65 16.68
CA ARG A 550 -5.12 -13.40 16.15
C ARG A 550 -4.09 -12.30 15.92
N GLY A 551 -2.81 -12.53 16.23
CA GLY A 551 -1.77 -11.50 16.18
C GLY A 551 -0.81 -11.54 17.36
N PHE A 552 -0.06 -10.46 17.51
CA PHE A 552 0.88 -10.24 18.61
C PHE A 552 0.15 -9.68 19.84
N ASP A 553 0.44 -10.24 21.01
CA ASP A 553 -0.07 -9.78 22.31
C ASP A 553 1.07 -9.76 23.35
N LEU A 554 0.89 -8.98 24.41
CA LEU A 554 1.83 -8.92 25.53
C LEU A 554 1.59 -10.03 26.55
N TYR A 555 2.68 -10.53 27.10
CA TYR A 555 2.72 -11.58 28.09
C TYR A 555 3.63 -11.19 29.25
N PHE A 556 3.34 -11.74 30.42
CA PHE A 556 4.20 -11.67 31.61
C PHE A 556 4.66 -13.07 32.00
N LEU A 557 5.97 -13.23 32.21
CA LEU A 557 6.59 -14.44 32.71
C LEU A 557 7.07 -14.22 34.15
N PRO A 558 6.35 -14.75 35.16
CA PRO A 558 6.81 -14.72 36.55
C PRO A 558 7.98 -15.68 36.75
N THR A 559 9.00 -15.24 37.49
CA THR A 559 10.15 -16.05 37.93
C THR A 559 10.71 -16.99 36.83
N PRO A 560 11.35 -16.44 35.78
CA PRO A 560 11.90 -17.25 34.70
C PRO A 560 12.80 -18.36 35.23
N GLN A 561 12.65 -19.58 34.72
CA GLN A 561 13.47 -20.73 35.07
C GLN A 561 14.52 -20.95 33.97
N PRO A 562 15.79 -20.55 34.17
CA PRO A 562 16.81 -20.67 33.13
C PRO A 562 17.08 -22.13 32.80
N ARG A 563 17.06 -22.44 31.51
CA ARG A 563 17.45 -23.75 30.96
C ARG A 563 18.71 -23.57 30.10
N PRO A 564 19.67 -24.51 30.11
CA PRO A 564 20.80 -24.46 29.20
C PRO A 564 20.31 -24.37 27.75
N THR A 565 20.88 -23.45 26.99
CA THR A 565 20.56 -23.30 25.57
C THR A 565 21.07 -24.50 24.79
N LEU A 566 20.15 -25.32 24.27
CA LEU A 566 20.49 -26.45 23.42
C LEU A 566 20.89 -25.92 22.03
N HIS A 567 22.06 -26.33 21.55
CA HIS A 567 22.61 -26.02 20.23
C HIS A 567 22.93 -24.54 19.94
N THR A 568 24.17 -24.12 20.23
CA THR A 568 24.80 -23.05 19.46
C THR A 568 25.47 -23.68 18.24
N VAL A 569 24.70 -23.95 17.18
CA VAL A 569 25.32 -24.38 15.91
C VAL A 569 26.30 -23.27 15.50
N PRO A 570 27.58 -23.57 15.22
CA PRO A 570 28.49 -22.58 14.66
C PRO A 570 27.92 -22.11 13.32
N ALA A 571 27.98 -20.80 13.04
CA ALA A 571 27.50 -20.20 11.79
C ALA A 571 27.77 -21.11 10.58
N SER A 572 26.71 -21.43 9.81
CA SER A 572 26.85 -22.16 8.55
C SER A 572 27.79 -21.40 7.61
N LYS A 573 28.52 -22.14 6.76
CA LYS A 573 29.56 -21.59 5.87
C LYS A 573 29.03 -20.39 5.09
N PRO A 574 29.77 -19.27 5.04
CA PRO A 574 29.35 -18.12 4.27
C PRO A 574 29.26 -18.45 2.78
N ALA A 575 28.20 -17.97 2.13
CA ALA A 575 28.13 -17.96 0.68
C ALA A 575 29.35 -17.23 0.10
N PRO A 576 29.91 -17.69 -1.04
CA PRO A 576 31.02 -16.99 -1.66
C PRO A 576 30.62 -15.53 -1.97
N PRO A 577 31.49 -14.54 -1.69
CA PRO A 577 31.15 -13.15 -1.88
C PRO A 577 30.83 -12.88 -3.35
N ILE A 578 29.64 -12.33 -3.61
CA ILE A 578 29.35 -11.68 -4.89
C ILE A 578 30.22 -10.42 -4.93
N SER A 579 31.27 -10.46 -5.75
CA SER A 579 32.20 -9.35 -5.91
C SER A 579 31.51 -8.21 -6.66
N ALA A 580 31.14 -7.15 -5.92
CA ALA A 580 30.57 -5.90 -6.47
C ALA A 580 31.45 -5.25 -7.55
N ASN A 581 32.75 -5.58 -7.59
CA ASN A 581 33.74 -4.98 -8.49
C ASN A 581 33.81 -5.62 -9.89
N THR A 582 32.88 -6.49 -10.28
CA THR A 582 33.05 -7.29 -11.52
C THR A 582 32.27 -6.81 -12.75
N PHE A 583 31.35 -5.85 -12.62
CA PHE A 583 30.52 -5.45 -13.75
C PHE A 583 30.67 -3.97 -14.13
N SER A 584 31.40 -3.68 -15.21
CA SER A 584 31.50 -2.34 -15.82
C SER A 584 30.48 -2.18 -16.95
N GLY A 585 29.41 -1.43 -16.71
CA GLY A 585 28.43 -1.03 -17.74
C GLY A 585 28.66 0.40 -18.22
N LYS A 586 28.10 0.76 -19.38
CA LYS A 586 28.11 2.16 -19.83
C LYS A 586 27.08 2.95 -19.03
N ILE A 587 27.54 4.01 -18.34
CA ILE A 587 26.68 4.99 -17.67
C ILE A 587 26.39 6.15 -18.63
N THR A 588 25.13 6.55 -18.72
CA THR A 588 24.68 7.74 -19.46
C THR A 588 23.59 8.46 -18.68
N ASP A 589 23.43 9.75 -18.91
CA ASP A 589 22.29 10.49 -18.37
C ASP A 589 20.95 9.86 -18.78
N TYR A 590 19.99 9.85 -17.85
CA TYR A 590 18.67 9.31 -18.12
C TYR A 590 17.94 10.13 -19.18
N SER A 591 17.48 9.46 -20.23
CA SER A 591 16.68 10.04 -21.31
C SER A 591 15.30 9.37 -21.40
N PRO A 592 14.18 10.10 -21.23
CA PRO A 592 12.85 9.49 -21.24
C PRO A 592 12.34 9.16 -22.65
N LEU A 593 12.76 9.93 -23.67
CA LEU A 593 12.20 9.86 -25.03
C LEU A 593 12.29 8.48 -25.70
N PRO A 594 13.39 7.72 -25.60
CA PRO A 594 13.46 6.37 -26.18
C PRO A 594 12.49 5.37 -25.51
N ARG A 595 11.95 5.72 -24.34
CA ARG A 595 11.20 4.81 -23.46
C ARG A 595 9.72 5.14 -23.36
N ILE A 596 9.28 6.27 -23.89
CA ILE A 596 7.88 6.72 -23.87
C ILE A 596 7.02 6.12 -24.99
N ALA A 597 7.61 5.39 -25.95
CA ALA A 597 6.84 4.82 -27.06
C ALA A 597 5.68 3.91 -26.58
N PRO A 598 4.53 3.91 -27.26
CA PRO A 598 3.38 3.08 -26.88
C PRO A 598 3.78 1.61 -26.89
N THR A 599 3.41 0.89 -25.84
CA THR A 599 3.73 -0.54 -25.72
C THR A 599 2.57 -1.44 -26.14
N GLY A 600 1.38 -0.87 -26.37
CA GLY A 600 0.21 -1.55 -26.90
C GLY A 600 -0.90 -0.59 -27.32
N TRP A 601 -1.91 -1.14 -27.98
CA TRP A 601 -3.09 -0.41 -28.46
C TRP A 601 -4.32 -1.32 -28.45
N LEU A 602 -5.48 -0.71 -28.24
CA LEU A 602 -6.79 -1.37 -28.28
C LEU A 602 -7.66 -0.74 -29.37
N PRO A 603 -8.38 -1.54 -30.19
CA PRO A 603 -9.37 -0.98 -31.10
C PRO A 603 -10.52 -0.36 -30.29
N TRP A 604 -10.97 0.82 -30.71
CA TRP A 604 -12.19 1.45 -30.22
C TRP A 604 -13.31 1.13 -31.21
N LEU A 605 -14.30 0.36 -30.77
CA LEU A 605 -15.45 -0.03 -31.57
C LEU A 605 -16.72 0.19 -30.74
N ALA A 606 -17.57 1.14 -31.14
CA ALA A 606 -18.85 1.37 -30.48
C ALA A 606 -19.96 1.56 -31.52
N PHE A 607 -21.03 0.77 -31.42
CA PHE A 607 -22.13 0.79 -32.38
C PHE A 607 -23.46 0.89 -31.65
N SER A 608 -24.32 1.79 -32.13
CA SER A 608 -25.70 1.95 -31.69
C SER A 608 -26.56 2.41 -32.86
N ASP A 609 -27.85 2.61 -32.60
CA ASP A 609 -28.79 3.13 -33.59
C ASP A 609 -28.40 4.54 -34.05
N ASP A 610 -27.72 5.32 -33.20
CA ASP A 610 -27.36 6.71 -33.47
C ASP A 610 -25.88 6.90 -33.86
N ARG A 611 -24.96 5.95 -33.61
CA ARG A 611 -23.52 6.13 -33.88
C ARG A 611 -22.79 4.87 -34.34
N SER A 612 -21.70 5.02 -35.08
CA SER A 612 -20.80 3.92 -35.45
C SER A 612 -19.36 4.37 -35.35
N GLU A 613 -18.74 4.18 -34.19
CA GLU A 613 -17.42 4.68 -33.86
C GLU A 613 -16.34 3.64 -34.13
N LEU A 614 -15.37 4.01 -34.97
CA LEU A 614 -14.18 3.21 -35.26
C LEU A 614 -12.93 4.01 -34.90
N GLY A 615 -12.02 3.40 -34.14
CA GLY A 615 -10.83 4.08 -33.66
C GLY A 615 -9.85 3.19 -32.93
N PHE A 616 -8.99 3.79 -32.12
CA PHE A 616 -8.05 3.10 -31.27
C PHE A 616 -7.77 3.87 -29.98
N SER A 617 -7.21 3.17 -29.00
CA SER A 617 -6.67 3.75 -27.77
C SER A 617 -5.30 3.18 -27.45
N THR A 618 -4.47 3.97 -26.79
CA THR A 618 -3.13 3.61 -26.33
C THR A 618 -2.75 4.47 -25.12
N ALA A 619 -1.76 4.02 -24.36
CA ALA A 619 -1.20 4.75 -23.24
C ALA A 619 0.28 4.36 -23.08
N GLY A 620 1.03 5.19 -22.36
CA GLY A 620 2.42 4.91 -22.05
C GLY A 620 2.99 5.88 -21.01
N ASN A 621 4.09 5.46 -20.40
CA ASN A 621 4.87 6.24 -19.45
C ASN A 621 6.37 5.95 -19.64
N ASP A 622 7.29 6.80 -19.24
CA ASP A 622 8.71 6.41 -19.11
C ASP A 622 8.96 5.66 -17.77
N PRO A 623 10.07 4.90 -17.59
CA PRO A 623 10.32 4.14 -16.36
C PRO A 623 10.20 4.94 -15.07
N LEU A 624 10.65 6.20 -15.06
CA LEU A 624 10.56 7.07 -13.88
C LEU A 624 9.20 7.77 -13.72
N ASN A 625 8.22 7.48 -14.59
CA ASN A 625 6.91 8.14 -14.66
C ASN A 625 6.97 9.67 -14.74
N ARG A 626 8.02 10.24 -15.35
CA ARG A 626 8.13 11.68 -15.58
C ARG A 626 7.17 12.17 -16.65
N HIS A 627 6.87 11.32 -17.61
CA HIS A 627 5.91 11.53 -18.68
C HIS A 627 4.90 10.38 -18.64
N ASN A 628 3.62 10.71 -18.58
CA ASN A 628 2.53 9.74 -18.65
C ASN A 628 1.50 10.27 -19.65
N TYR A 629 1.04 9.43 -20.56
CA TYR A 629 0.02 9.84 -21.52
C TYR A 629 -1.01 8.75 -21.77
N SER A 630 -2.20 9.19 -22.13
CA SER A 630 -3.27 8.37 -22.66
C SER A 630 -3.86 9.03 -23.91
N LEU A 631 -4.20 8.22 -24.89
CA LEU A 631 -4.75 8.66 -26.16
C LEU A 631 -5.86 7.71 -26.56
N ALA A 632 -7.05 8.22 -26.84
CA ALA A 632 -8.11 7.46 -27.47
C ALA A 632 -8.76 8.33 -28.54
N LEU A 633 -8.74 7.86 -29.79
CA LEU A 633 -9.24 8.60 -30.94
C LEU A 633 -10.17 7.69 -31.74
N ALA A 634 -11.35 8.18 -32.08
CA ALA A 634 -12.27 7.49 -32.95
C ALA A 634 -12.99 8.44 -33.91
N ARG A 635 -13.47 7.89 -35.03
CA ARG A 635 -14.36 8.56 -35.97
C ARG A 635 -15.69 7.83 -35.95
N ASP A 636 -16.77 8.58 -35.75
CA ASP A 636 -18.11 8.09 -36.04
C ASP A 636 -18.29 8.07 -37.55
N VAL A 637 -18.20 6.89 -38.15
CA VAL A 637 -18.31 6.72 -39.61
C VAL A 637 -19.75 6.86 -40.12
N LYS A 638 -20.75 6.76 -39.23
CA LYS A 638 -22.16 6.94 -39.60
C LYS A 638 -22.50 8.41 -39.75
N ASN A 639 -21.99 9.25 -38.85
CA ASN A 639 -22.31 10.69 -38.79
C ASN A 639 -21.17 11.62 -39.23
N ASP A 640 -20.01 11.05 -39.57
CA ASP A 640 -18.81 11.75 -40.01
C ASP A 640 -18.27 12.83 -39.05
N TRP A 641 -18.00 12.43 -37.80
CA TRP A 641 -17.31 13.29 -36.85
C TRP A 641 -16.26 12.57 -36.01
N PHE A 642 -15.29 13.35 -35.53
CA PHE A 642 -14.24 12.87 -34.65
C PHE A 642 -14.66 12.98 -33.19
N ILE A 643 -14.28 11.98 -32.41
CA ILE A 643 -14.39 11.95 -30.96
C ILE A 643 -13.08 11.42 -30.39
N GLY A 644 -12.82 11.71 -29.12
CA GLY A 644 -11.65 11.16 -28.47
C GLY A 644 -11.20 11.98 -27.29
N ARG A 645 -10.14 11.49 -26.65
CA ARG A 645 -9.51 12.10 -25.50
C ARG A 645 -7.99 11.95 -25.54
N ILE A 646 -7.32 12.97 -25.03
CA ILE A 646 -5.88 13.05 -24.84
C ILE A 646 -5.66 13.41 -23.38
N GLY A 647 -4.88 12.61 -22.67
CA GLY A 647 -4.38 12.92 -21.34
C GLY A 647 -2.85 12.95 -21.38
N TYR A 648 -2.25 13.96 -20.75
CA TYR A 648 -0.80 14.05 -20.57
C TYR A 648 -0.46 14.62 -19.20
N LEU A 649 0.45 13.97 -18.50
CA LEU A 649 0.96 14.39 -17.20
C LEU A 649 2.49 14.42 -17.25
N TYR A 650 3.04 15.54 -16.79
CA TYR A 650 4.47 15.78 -16.70
C TYR A 650 4.90 16.09 -15.26
N ASP A 651 5.72 15.20 -14.69
CA ASP A 651 6.06 15.15 -13.25
C ASP A 651 7.53 15.43 -12.93
N ARG A 652 8.24 16.06 -13.86
CA ARG A 652 9.63 16.49 -13.61
C ARG A 652 9.72 17.88 -13.01
N TRP A 653 8.65 18.68 -13.10
CA TRP A 653 8.61 20.04 -12.56
C TRP A 653 7.87 20.09 -11.23
N ASN A 654 8.13 21.14 -10.46
CA ASN A 654 7.30 21.55 -9.34
C ASN A 654 6.78 22.96 -9.66
N PRO A 655 5.56 23.10 -10.21
CA PRO A 655 4.44 22.15 -10.16
C PRO A 655 4.50 21.00 -11.18
N THR A 656 3.77 19.92 -10.86
CA THR A 656 3.37 18.91 -11.86
C THR A 656 2.38 19.54 -12.83
N LEU A 657 2.52 19.26 -14.13
CA LEU A 657 1.63 19.77 -15.16
C LEU A 657 0.72 18.67 -15.72
N LYS A 658 -0.56 19.01 -15.91
CA LYS A 658 -1.57 18.14 -16.49
C LYS A 658 -2.24 18.84 -17.68
N LEU A 659 -2.41 18.10 -18.75
CA LEU A 659 -3.20 18.47 -19.92
C LEU A 659 -4.25 17.39 -20.16
N SER A 660 -5.51 17.80 -20.28
CA SER A 660 -6.59 16.96 -20.75
C SER A 660 -7.29 17.66 -21.91
N ALA A 661 -7.58 16.93 -22.97
CA ALA A 661 -8.41 17.40 -24.07
C ALA A 661 -9.37 16.29 -24.47
N GLU A 662 -10.66 16.61 -24.58
CA GLU A 662 -11.71 15.66 -24.88
C GLU A 662 -12.72 16.27 -25.85
N ARG A 663 -13.17 15.46 -26.82
CA ARG A 663 -14.31 15.76 -27.68
C ARG A 663 -15.31 14.63 -27.58
N GLN A 664 -16.53 14.99 -27.18
CA GLN A 664 -17.68 14.09 -27.16
C GLN A 664 -18.82 14.65 -28.02
N VAL A 665 -19.74 13.78 -28.43
CA VAL A 665 -20.99 14.18 -29.09
C VAL A 665 -22.17 13.77 -28.22
N ILE A 666 -22.93 14.77 -27.78
CA ILE A 666 -24.14 14.62 -26.98
C ILE A 666 -25.32 14.55 -27.95
N SER A 667 -26.11 13.48 -27.83
CA SER A 667 -27.36 13.33 -28.57
C SER A 667 -28.54 13.70 -27.68
N LEU A 668 -29.26 14.76 -28.04
CA LEU A 668 -30.55 15.10 -27.45
C LEU A 668 -31.65 14.31 -28.18
N ARG A 669 -32.60 13.79 -27.39
CA ARG A 669 -33.65 12.88 -27.87
C ARG A 669 -35.03 13.51 -27.70
N ASP A 670 -35.97 13.12 -28.56
CA ASP A 670 -37.38 13.50 -28.44
C ASP A 670 -38.13 12.63 -27.41
N SER A 671 -39.44 12.86 -27.25
CA SER A 671 -40.29 12.10 -26.32
C SER A 671 -40.46 10.63 -26.69
N ASN A 672 -40.07 10.22 -27.90
CA ASN A 672 -40.08 8.84 -28.36
C ASN A 672 -38.67 8.21 -28.32
N ASP A 673 -37.73 8.83 -27.61
CA ASP A 673 -36.34 8.41 -27.47
C ASP A 673 -35.54 8.40 -28.80
N LYS A 674 -35.99 9.16 -29.80
CA LYS A 674 -35.24 9.30 -31.07
C LYS A 674 -34.25 10.45 -30.99
N PRO A 675 -33.00 10.27 -31.45
CA PRO A 675 -32.03 11.35 -31.50
C PRO A 675 -32.49 12.40 -32.51
N VAL A 676 -32.61 13.65 -32.07
CA VAL A 676 -33.09 14.76 -32.92
C VAL A 676 -32.08 15.90 -33.06
N HIS A 677 -31.10 15.98 -32.17
CA HIS A 677 -30.13 17.07 -32.15
C HIS A 677 -28.81 16.60 -31.54
N PHE A 678 -27.73 16.74 -32.31
CA PHE A 678 -26.37 16.36 -31.91
C PHE A 678 -25.52 17.60 -31.69
N ARG A 679 -24.86 17.65 -30.53
CA ARG A 679 -23.97 18.74 -30.15
C ARG A 679 -22.60 18.20 -29.78
N ASN A 680 -21.55 18.84 -30.29
CA ASN A 680 -20.20 18.59 -29.83
C ASN A 680 -20.03 19.24 -28.46
N SER A 681 -19.30 18.57 -27.56
CA SER A 681 -18.74 19.15 -26.35
C SER A 681 -17.22 18.96 -26.41
N ASP A 682 -16.49 20.06 -26.56
CA ASP A 682 -15.04 20.12 -26.59
C ASP A 682 -14.54 20.66 -25.26
N ASN A 683 -13.85 19.82 -24.47
CA ASN A 683 -13.30 20.20 -23.18
C ASN A 683 -11.77 20.17 -23.23
N ILE A 684 -11.12 21.28 -22.90
CA ILE A 684 -9.67 21.37 -22.72
C ILE A 684 -9.40 21.88 -21.30
N THR A 685 -8.56 21.15 -20.56
CA THR A 685 -8.10 21.53 -19.24
C THR A 685 -6.57 21.53 -19.21
N LEU A 686 -5.98 22.65 -18.81
CA LEU A 686 -4.58 22.75 -18.42
C LEU A 686 -4.53 23.02 -16.92
N GLU A 687 -3.77 22.24 -16.18
CA GLU A 687 -3.72 22.31 -14.72
C GLU A 687 -2.27 22.21 -14.22
N ALA A 688 -1.92 23.08 -13.28
CA ALA A 688 -0.69 23.01 -12.50
C ALA A 688 -1.03 22.62 -11.06
N LEU A 689 -0.32 21.63 -10.53
CA LEU A 689 -0.52 21.06 -9.20
C LEU A 689 0.72 21.25 -8.31
N TRP A 690 0.54 21.85 -7.13
CA TRP A 690 1.54 21.92 -6.08
C TRP A 690 1.11 21.08 -4.86
N PRO A 691 1.69 19.89 -4.69
CA PRO A 691 1.43 19.02 -3.56
C PRO A 691 2.33 19.33 -2.35
N PHE A 692 1.72 19.52 -1.18
CA PHE A 692 2.39 19.66 0.12
C PHE A 692 1.92 18.55 1.05
N PHE A 693 2.64 17.42 1.02
CA PHE A 693 2.23 16.23 1.74
C PHE A 693 2.99 16.08 3.06
N ARG A 694 2.22 15.79 4.11
CA ARG A 694 2.67 15.07 5.30
C ARG A 694 2.13 13.65 5.22
N TYR A 695 2.61 12.75 6.07
CA TYR A 695 2.12 11.36 6.08
C TYR A 695 0.60 11.28 6.26
N ASP A 696 0.06 12.28 6.93
CA ASP A 696 -1.15 12.22 7.70
C ASP A 696 -2.15 13.32 7.30
N ARG A 697 -1.68 14.25 6.47
CA ARG A 697 -2.37 15.43 5.94
C ARG A 697 -1.81 15.71 4.55
N ARG A 698 -2.69 15.95 3.59
CA ARG A 698 -2.32 16.25 2.22
C ARG A 698 -2.94 17.58 1.84
N TRP A 699 -2.11 18.57 1.54
CA TRP A 699 -2.54 19.79 0.90
C TRP A 699 -2.19 19.74 -0.58
N THR A 700 -3.09 20.21 -1.43
CA THR A 700 -2.80 20.44 -2.83
C THR A 700 -3.32 21.81 -3.24
N LEU A 701 -2.45 22.61 -3.86
CA LEU A 701 -2.83 23.84 -4.53
C LEU A 701 -2.93 23.53 -6.03
N HIS A 702 -3.99 24.00 -6.65
CA HIS A 702 -4.28 23.83 -8.06
C HIS A 702 -4.46 25.20 -8.70
N ALA A 703 -3.89 25.36 -9.90
CA ALA A 703 -4.24 26.45 -10.80
C ALA A 703 -4.62 25.84 -12.15
N GLY A 704 -5.80 26.18 -12.66
CA GLY A 704 -6.36 25.58 -13.86
C GLY A 704 -6.87 26.60 -14.87
N LEU A 705 -6.76 26.25 -16.13
CA LEU A 705 -7.46 26.87 -17.26
C LEU A 705 -8.39 25.82 -17.85
N VAL A 706 -9.69 26.11 -17.88
CA VAL A 706 -10.70 25.22 -18.47
C VAL A 706 -11.37 25.95 -19.63
N SER A 707 -11.58 25.23 -20.73
CA SER A 707 -12.37 25.69 -21.86
C SER A 707 -13.29 24.56 -22.31
N GLU A 708 -14.59 24.75 -22.08
CA GLU A 708 -15.65 23.89 -22.59
C GLU A 708 -16.38 24.64 -23.72
N VAL A 709 -16.47 24.04 -24.90
CA VAL A 709 -17.20 24.60 -26.04
C VAL A 709 -18.24 23.61 -26.51
N GLU A 710 -19.51 23.96 -26.32
CA GLU A 710 -20.64 23.23 -26.86
C GLU A 710 -21.11 23.86 -28.17
N SER A 711 -21.16 23.08 -29.25
CA SER A 711 -21.61 23.59 -30.56
C SER A 711 -22.51 22.60 -31.28
N ASP A 712 -23.47 23.12 -32.04
CA ASP A 712 -24.37 22.31 -32.82
C ASP A 712 -23.62 21.63 -33.97
N LYS A 713 -23.79 20.31 -34.07
CA LYS A 713 -23.12 19.50 -35.09
C LYS A 713 -24.09 19.02 -36.16
N HIS A 714 -25.24 18.51 -35.75
CA HIS A 714 -26.31 18.12 -36.67
C HIS A 714 -27.67 18.28 -36.00
N ILE A 715 -28.65 18.78 -36.75
CA ILE A 715 -29.99 19.10 -36.26
C ILE A 715 -30.98 18.51 -37.27
N LEU A 716 -31.93 17.71 -36.80
CA LEU A 716 -32.96 17.16 -37.66
C LEU A 716 -34.02 18.23 -38.01
N PRO A 717 -34.67 18.13 -39.19
CA PRO A 717 -35.70 19.09 -39.60
C PRO A 717 -36.81 19.26 -38.54
N GLY A 718 -37.14 20.51 -38.21
CA GLY A 718 -38.18 20.83 -37.22
C GLY A 718 -37.67 21.08 -35.79
N VAL A 719 -36.37 20.91 -35.53
CA VAL A 719 -35.74 21.28 -34.24
C VAL A 719 -35.02 22.61 -34.36
N ALA A 720 -35.19 23.49 -33.37
CA ALA A 720 -34.54 24.80 -33.35
C ALA A 720 -33.04 24.68 -33.02
N PRO A 721 -32.16 25.41 -33.73
CA PRO A 721 -30.75 25.44 -33.39
C PRO A 721 -30.50 26.09 -32.03
N ARG A 722 -29.46 25.62 -31.35
CA ARG A 722 -28.91 26.26 -30.15
C ARG A 722 -27.64 27.01 -30.53
N SER A 723 -27.42 28.17 -29.91
CA SER A 723 -26.17 28.89 -30.09
C SER A 723 -24.99 28.03 -29.62
N THR A 724 -23.81 28.28 -30.22
CA THR A 724 -22.57 27.81 -29.61
C THR A 724 -22.47 28.42 -28.21
N PHE A 725 -22.15 27.60 -27.23
CA PHE A 725 -21.95 28.01 -25.84
C PHE A 725 -20.50 27.74 -25.47
N ARG A 726 -19.79 28.77 -25.02
CA ARG A 726 -18.40 28.72 -24.59
C ARG A 726 -18.34 29.01 -23.10
N ASP A 727 -17.83 28.07 -22.33
CA ASP A 727 -17.60 28.23 -20.91
C ASP A 727 -16.09 28.13 -20.66
N GLN A 728 -15.46 29.29 -20.53
CA GLN A 728 -14.02 29.41 -20.32
C GLN A 728 -13.79 30.04 -18.96
N LEU A 729 -12.94 29.41 -18.14
CA LEU A 729 -12.61 29.92 -16.83
C LEU A 729 -11.15 29.72 -16.46
N LEU A 730 -10.67 30.60 -15.58
CA LEU A 730 -9.49 30.40 -14.76
C LEU A 730 -9.93 29.97 -13.36
N GLY A 731 -9.26 28.98 -12.80
CA GLY A 731 -9.58 28.42 -11.50
C GLY A 731 -8.36 28.33 -10.59
N ILE A 732 -8.57 28.61 -9.30
CA ILE A 732 -7.63 28.28 -8.22
C ILE A 732 -8.37 27.41 -7.22
N ALA A 733 -7.75 26.32 -6.78
CA ALA A 733 -8.31 25.49 -5.74
C ALA A 733 -7.28 25.08 -4.69
N VAL A 734 -7.72 25.01 -3.44
CA VAL A 734 -6.96 24.41 -2.34
C VAL A 734 -7.74 23.21 -1.84
N SER A 735 -7.12 22.03 -1.89
CA SER A 735 -7.65 20.82 -1.27
C SER A 735 -6.84 20.46 -0.04
N TYR A 736 -7.53 19.99 1.00
CA TYR A 736 -6.97 19.42 2.21
C TYR A 736 -7.62 18.07 2.49
N ASP A 737 -6.80 17.04 2.70
CA ASP A 737 -7.27 15.71 3.09
C ASP A 737 -6.47 15.21 4.31
N SER A 738 -7.17 14.93 5.41
CA SER A 738 -6.64 14.25 6.59
C SER A 738 -7.44 12.99 6.95
N GLY A 739 -8.27 12.51 6.02
CA GLY A 739 -9.11 11.33 6.16
C GLY A 739 -8.28 10.06 6.39
N ARG A 740 -8.72 9.23 7.34
CA ARG A 740 -8.03 8.00 7.75
C ARG A 740 -8.83 6.77 7.42
N ARG A 741 -8.15 5.76 6.88
CA ARG A 741 -8.71 4.43 6.65
C ARG A 741 -7.73 3.40 7.21
N TYR A 742 -8.24 2.54 8.08
CA TYR A 742 -7.52 1.41 8.64
C TYR A 742 -7.88 0.14 7.86
N ALA A 743 -7.13 -0.95 8.01
CA ALA A 743 -7.38 -2.15 7.20
C ALA A 743 -8.82 -2.66 7.35
N ARG A 744 -9.37 -2.62 8.57
CA ARG A 744 -10.75 -3.03 8.84
C ARG A 744 -11.82 -1.94 8.59
N SER A 745 -11.42 -0.71 8.28
CA SER A 745 -12.38 0.39 8.09
C SER A 745 -13.30 0.16 6.88
N ILE A 746 -14.61 0.22 7.08
CA ILE A 746 -15.63 0.17 6.00
C ILE A 746 -15.60 1.41 5.10
N SER A 747 -15.22 2.56 5.63
CA SER A 747 -15.07 3.84 4.92
C SER A 747 -14.03 4.71 5.66
N PRO A 748 -13.61 5.89 5.15
CA PRO A 748 -12.80 6.83 5.92
C PRO A 748 -13.43 7.03 7.31
N SER A 749 -12.67 6.74 8.36
CA SER A 749 -13.16 6.60 9.73
C SER A 749 -12.96 7.86 10.56
N ASN A 750 -11.88 8.61 10.34
CA ASN A 750 -11.58 9.83 11.09
C ASN A 750 -10.99 10.89 10.15
N GLY A 751 -11.09 12.17 10.54
CA GLY A 751 -10.46 13.29 9.84
C GLY A 751 -11.41 13.98 8.88
N ARG A 752 -10.88 14.74 7.93
CA ARG A 752 -11.70 15.56 7.04
C ARG A 752 -11.13 15.72 5.65
N GLN A 753 -12.01 16.04 4.72
CA GLN A 753 -11.67 16.47 3.38
C GLN A 753 -12.29 17.84 3.15
N LEU A 754 -11.52 18.76 2.60
CA LEU A 754 -11.94 20.14 2.36
C LEU A 754 -11.45 20.57 0.98
N ARG A 755 -12.31 21.18 0.18
CA ARG A 755 -11.94 21.87 -1.05
C ARG A 755 -12.51 23.28 -1.02
N LEU A 756 -11.64 24.24 -1.31
CA LEU A 756 -12.00 25.63 -1.57
C LEU A 756 -11.64 25.91 -3.02
N ILE A 757 -12.63 26.27 -3.82
CA ILE A 757 -12.48 26.48 -5.26
C ILE A 757 -12.95 27.91 -5.57
N ALA A 758 -12.16 28.65 -6.34
CA ALA A 758 -12.49 29.96 -6.86
C ALA A 758 -12.28 29.96 -8.37
N GLU A 759 -13.28 30.41 -9.10
CA GLU A 759 -13.33 30.37 -10.56
C GLU A 759 -13.75 31.73 -11.10
N ASP A 760 -13.16 32.15 -12.22
CA ASP A 760 -13.49 33.41 -12.87
C ASP A 760 -13.65 33.18 -14.38
N ASN A 761 -14.85 33.47 -14.88
CA ASN A 761 -15.19 33.38 -16.29
C ASN A 761 -14.89 34.68 -17.07
N ASP A 762 -14.82 35.83 -16.39
CA ASP A 762 -14.69 37.16 -17.00
C ASP A 762 -13.27 37.43 -17.53
N LEU A 763 -12.28 36.68 -17.05
CA LEU A 763 -10.88 36.78 -17.49
C LEU A 763 -10.64 36.17 -18.88
N LEU A 764 -11.63 35.47 -19.44
CA LEU A 764 -11.54 34.78 -20.73
C LEU A 764 -12.75 35.11 -21.61
N ARG A 765 -12.75 34.63 -22.86
CA ARG A 765 -13.88 34.84 -23.78
C ARG A 765 -14.94 33.76 -23.55
N SER A 766 -15.71 33.95 -22.50
CA SER A 766 -16.78 33.05 -22.05
C SER A 766 -18.17 33.65 -22.30
N ASP A 767 -19.16 32.80 -22.56
CA ASP A 767 -20.59 33.14 -22.60
C ASP A 767 -21.21 33.12 -21.19
N SER A 768 -20.58 32.41 -20.24
CA SER A 768 -20.82 32.57 -18.80
C SER A 768 -19.99 33.73 -18.25
N SER A 769 -20.50 34.39 -17.21
CA SER A 769 -19.84 35.55 -16.57
C SER A 769 -19.86 35.47 -15.05
N GLY A 770 -18.92 36.18 -14.44
CA GLY A 770 -18.76 36.31 -13.00
C GLY A 770 -17.77 35.33 -12.38
N GLN A 771 -17.73 35.39 -11.06
CA GLN A 771 -16.89 34.57 -10.19
C GLN A 771 -17.76 33.52 -9.52
N THR A 772 -17.26 32.29 -9.40
CA THR A 772 -17.88 31.21 -8.62
C THR A 772 -16.94 30.78 -7.50
N TYR A 773 -17.47 30.67 -6.29
CA TYR A 773 -16.76 30.13 -5.12
C TYR A 773 -17.49 28.90 -4.60
N THR A 774 -16.75 27.82 -4.36
CA THR A 774 -17.28 26.57 -3.84
C THR A 774 -16.49 26.11 -2.63
N LEU A 775 -17.20 25.80 -1.55
CA LEU A 775 -16.69 25.08 -0.39
C LEU A 775 -17.31 23.68 -0.40
N ASP A 776 -16.46 22.66 -0.38
CA ASP A 776 -16.85 21.25 -0.22
C ASP A 776 -16.11 20.67 0.98
N TRP A 777 -16.83 20.40 2.07
CA TRP A 777 -16.28 19.90 3.33
C TRP A 777 -16.94 18.59 3.73
N ARG A 778 -16.11 17.56 3.94
CA ARG A 778 -16.49 16.29 4.58
C ARG A 778 -15.78 16.10 5.91
N GLU A 779 -16.53 15.74 6.93
CA GLU A 779 -16.00 15.35 8.24
C GLU A 779 -16.31 13.87 8.49
N PHE A 780 -15.32 13.13 9.00
CA PHE A 780 -15.46 11.73 9.41
C PHE A 780 -15.14 11.61 10.89
N ILE A 781 -16.09 11.06 11.65
CA ILE A 781 -15.97 10.87 13.09
C ILE A 781 -16.15 9.37 13.40
N GLY A 782 -15.07 8.73 13.83
CA GLY A 782 -15.09 7.33 14.20
C GLY A 782 -15.74 7.15 15.56
N LEU A 783 -16.79 6.34 15.63
CA LEU A 783 -17.52 6.03 16.87
C LEU A 783 -17.02 4.73 17.54
N GLY A 784 -15.98 4.10 16.98
CA GLY A 784 -15.46 2.80 17.40
C GLY A 784 -16.11 1.63 16.68
N SER A 785 -15.48 0.46 16.70
CA SER A 785 -15.98 -0.76 16.05
C SER A 785 -16.39 -0.56 14.58
N GLU A 786 -15.60 0.20 13.82
CA GLU A 786 -15.85 0.57 12.41
C GLU A 786 -17.09 1.44 12.16
N HIS A 787 -17.82 1.88 13.18
CA HIS A 787 -18.91 2.85 13.01
C HIS A 787 -18.35 4.24 12.72
N VAL A 788 -18.98 4.93 11.76
CA VAL A 788 -18.58 6.27 11.32
C VAL A 788 -19.82 7.16 11.24
N LEU A 789 -19.75 8.34 11.84
CA LEU A 789 -20.62 9.45 11.51
C LEU A 789 -19.89 10.33 10.49
N ALA A 790 -20.45 10.44 9.28
CA ALA A 790 -19.92 11.28 8.23
C ALA A 790 -20.86 12.46 7.99
N ALA A 791 -20.30 13.66 7.84
CA ALA A 791 -21.04 14.85 7.44
C ALA A 791 -20.43 15.40 6.15
N HIS A 792 -21.26 15.84 5.20
CA HIS A 792 -20.85 16.44 3.94
C HIS A 792 -21.62 17.75 3.73
N LEU A 793 -20.90 18.86 3.70
CA LEU A 793 -21.42 20.19 3.46
C LEU A 793 -20.84 20.72 2.15
N VAL A 794 -21.71 21.13 1.23
CA VAL A 794 -21.34 21.86 0.02
C VAL A 794 -22.06 23.19 0.01
N THR A 795 -21.33 24.27 -0.26
CA THR A 795 -21.93 25.55 -0.59
C THR A 795 -21.24 26.16 -1.80
N GLY A 796 -22.05 26.71 -2.69
CA GLY A 796 -21.61 27.37 -3.91
C GLY A 796 -22.23 28.76 -3.99
N TRP A 797 -21.46 29.75 -4.40
CA TRP A 797 -21.94 31.10 -4.64
C TRP A 797 -21.36 31.61 -5.95
N SER A 798 -22.16 32.32 -6.74
CA SER A 798 -21.64 33.00 -7.94
C SER A 798 -22.19 34.42 -8.11
N SER A 799 -21.44 35.30 -8.76
CA SER A 799 -21.76 36.75 -8.80
C SER A 799 -22.73 37.20 -9.90
N ASP A 800 -22.61 36.69 -11.14
CA ASP A 800 -23.35 37.20 -12.30
C ASP A 800 -24.17 36.10 -13.00
N LYS A 801 -23.79 35.66 -14.21
CA LYS A 801 -24.47 34.62 -14.99
C LYS A 801 -23.56 33.41 -15.19
N PRO A 802 -23.24 32.66 -14.12
CA PRO A 802 -22.42 31.46 -14.25
C PRO A 802 -23.23 30.35 -14.94
N ARG A 803 -22.56 29.23 -15.20
CA ARG A 803 -23.25 27.95 -15.32
C ARG A 803 -23.93 27.61 -13.97
N PRO A 804 -25.25 27.33 -13.93
CA PRO A 804 -25.97 27.14 -12.68
C PRO A 804 -25.58 25.83 -12.00
N PHE A 805 -25.54 25.85 -10.67
CA PHE A 805 -25.51 24.64 -9.84
C PHE A 805 -26.83 23.88 -9.99
N ARG A 806 -26.76 22.56 -9.88
CA ARG A 806 -27.92 21.66 -9.94
C ARG A 806 -27.85 20.62 -8.84
N LEU A 807 -28.97 20.45 -8.15
CA LEU A 807 -29.20 19.41 -7.16
C LEU A 807 -30.15 18.33 -7.73
N GLY A 808 -29.98 17.09 -7.28
CA GLY A 808 -30.89 15.98 -7.58
C GLY A 808 -30.17 14.73 -8.09
N GLY A 809 -30.89 13.62 -8.09
CA GLY A 809 -30.39 12.30 -8.46
C GLY A 809 -29.65 11.57 -7.33
N ASN A 810 -29.06 10.44 -7.70
CA ASN A 810 -28.45 9.46 -6.79
C ASN A 810 -26.97 9.16 -7.13
N LEU A 811 -26.37 10.04 -7.94
CA LEU A 811 -24.95 9.96 -8.26
C LEU A 811 -24.13 10.14 -6.98
N SER A 812 -23.01 9.41 -6.88
CA SER A 812 -22.13 9.53 -5.73
C SER A 812 -21.46 10.90 -5.76
N ASN A 813 -21.65 11.74 -4.74
CA ASN A 813 -20.91 13.01 -4.60
C ASN A 813 -19.43 12.78 -4.25
N THR A 814 -18.80 11.69 -4.65
CA THR A 814 -17.51 11.25 -4.12
C THR A 814 -16.39 12.21 -4.51
N ILE A 815 -15.79 12.85 -3.50
CA ILE A 815 -14.48 13.48 -3.61
C ILE A 815 -13.45 12.37 -3.84
N PRO A 816 -12.72 12.35 -4.97
CA PRO A 816 -11.58 11.46 -5.10
C PRO A 816 -10.61 11.69 -3.93
N SER A 817 -10.41 10.64 -3.12
CA SER A 817 -9.49 10.64 -1.96
C SER A 817 -8.02 10.82 -2.37
N ASP A 818 -7.74 10.63 -3.66
CA ASP A 818 -6.44 10.83 -4.25
C ASP A 818 -6.56 11.69 -5.53
N PRO A 819 -6.09 12.94 -5.51
CA PRO A 819 -5.99 13.78 -6.71
C PRO A 819 -5.18 13.11 -7.84
N ARG A 820 -4.32 12.12 -7.52
CA ARG A 820 -3.51 11.35 -8.46
C ARG A 820 -4.33 10.33 -9.25
N ALA A 821 -5.35 9.72 -8.62
CA ALA A 821 -6.25 8.77 -9.29
C ALA A 821 -7.12 9.46 -10.36
N ALA A 822 -7.32 10.77 -10.23
CA ALA A 822 -8.11 11.61 -11.13
C ALA A 822 -7.38 12.02 -12.43
N ALA A 823 -6.12 11.63 -12.63
CA ALA A 823 -5.32 12.20 -13.71
C ALA A 823 -5.43 11.46 -15.06
N LEU A 824 -5.86 10.19 -15.09
CA LEU A 824 -5.91 9.40 -16.35
C LEU A 824 -7.19 8.55 -16.52
N GLY A 825 -8.17 8.67 -15.62
CA GLY A 825 -9.49 8.04 -15.70
C GLY A 825 -10.63 9.06 -15.83
N PRO A 826 -11.86 8.64 -16.15
CA PRO A 826 -13.03 9.51 -16.09
C PRO A 826 -13.35 9.79 -14.61
N THR A 827 -12.77 10.84 -14.05
CA THR A 827 -13.13 11.36 -12.73
C THR A 827 -13.65 12.78 -12.87
N ASP A 828 -14.52 13.18 -11.94
CA ASP A 828 -15.11 14.51 -11.90
C ASP A 828 -14.05 15.61 -12.05
N ALA A 829 -14.33 16.56 -12.94
CA ALA A 829 -13.48 17.74 -13.12
C ALA A 829 -13.42 18.53 -11.82
N LEU A 830 -12.22 18.95 -11.40
CA LEU A 830 -12.04 19.78 -10.21
C LEU A 830 -12.71 21.15 -10.39
N PHE A 831 -12.53 21.73 -11.57
CA PHE A 831 -13.13 22.99 -11.98
C PHE A 831 -14.35 22.74 -12.88
N ASN A 832 -15.23 23.73 -12.95
CA ASN A 832 -16.54 23.71 -13.59
C ASN A 832 -17.50 22.62 -13.07
N HIS A 833 -17.30 22.14 -11.84
CA HIS A 833 -18.21 21.18 -11.22
C HIS A 833 -19.47 21.90 -10.71
N ARG A 834 -20.64 21.50 -11.23
CA ARG A 834 -21.94 22.18 -10.98
C ARG A 834 -23.09 21.24 -10.66
N ARG A 835 -22.85 19.94 -10.46
CA ARG A 835 -23.91 18.95 -10.22
C ARG A 835 -23.63 18.17 -8.95
N TYR A 836 -24.59 18.15 -8.04
CA TYR A 836 -24.49 17.40 -6.80
C TYR A 836 -25.79 16.62 -6.55
N ALA A 837 -25.66 15.42 -6.02
CA ALA A 837 -26.80 14.58 -5.70
C ALA A 837 -27.56 15.10 -4.47
N LEU A 838 -28.87 15.14 -4.61
CA LEU A 838 -29.84 15.30 -3.54
C LEU A 838 -30.81 14.12 -3.64
N ARG A 839 -30.44 13.01 -2.98
CA ARG A 839 -31.20 11.75 -2.93
C ARG A 839 -32.63 12.02 -2.44
N GLY A 840 -33.61 11.42 -3.11
CA GLY A 840 -35.05 11.67 -2.89
C GLY A 840 -35.67 12.65 -3.90
N TYR A 841 -34.87 13.27 -4.76
CA TYR A 841 -35.32 14.24 -5.78
C TYR A 841 -34.72 13.88 -7.13
N ASP A 842 -35.49 14.04 -8.21
CA ASP A 842 -35.02 13.70 -9.57
C ASP A 842 -34.01 14.72 -10.11
N GLU A 843 -33.08 14.26 -10.96
CA GLU A 843 -32.14 15.16 -11.62
C GLU A 843 -32.88 16.05 -12.63
N GLY A 844 -32.58 17.36 -12.62
CA GLY A 844 -33.12 18.30 -13.60
C GLY A 844 -34.43 18.99 -13.21
N LEU A 845 -34.87 18.85 -11.95
CA LEU A 845 -35.90 19.71 -11.37
C LEU A 845 -35.47 21.19 -11.49
N ARG A 846 -36.36 22.04 -11.98
CA ARG A 846 -36.06 23.46 -12.21
C ARG A 846 -35.80 24.21 -10.92
N ASP A 847 -36.52 23.86 -9.87
CA ASP A 847 -36.42 24.49 -8.55
C ASP A 847 -35.17 24.05 -7.78
N LEU A 848 -34.42 23.09 -8.32
CA LEU A 848 -33.12 22.64 -7.82
C LEU A 848 -31.97 23.10 -8.73
N ALA A 849 -32.14 24.24 -9.41
CA ALA A 849 -31.12 24.86 -10.24
C ALA A 849 -30.97 26.35 -9.96
N GLY A 850 -29.75 26.79 -9.64
CA GLY A 850 -29.51 28.16 -9.22
C GLY A 850 -28.07 28.64 -9.33
N ARG A 851 -27.89 29.94 -9.18
CA ARG A 851 -26.58 30.61 -9.12
C ARG A 851 -25.81 30.30 -7.83
N HIS A 852 -26.56 30.03 -6.77
CA HIS A 852 -26.07 29.68 -5.44
C HIS A 852 -26.60 28.29 -5.08
N MET A 853 -25.91 27.62 -4.15
CA MET A 853 -26.37 26.35 -3.61
C MET A 853 -25.92 26.13 -2.18
N GLY A 854 -26.68 25.32 -1.46
CA GLY A 854 -26.34 24.76 -0.16
C GLY A 854 -26.82 23.31 -0.10
N LEU A 855 -25.96 22.41 0.36
CA LEU A 855 -26.26 20.99 0.54
C LEU A 855 -25.59 20.52 1.83
N LEU A 856 -26.38 19.89 2.70
CA LEU A 856 -25.90 19.18 3.88
C LEU A 856 -26.35 17.73 3.80
N GLU A 857 -25.43 16.82 4.07
CA GLU A 857 -25.68 15.39 4.19
C GLU A 857 -25.03 14.85 5.45
N VAL A 858 -25.75 14.01 6.18
CA VAL A 858 -25.26 13.33 7.38
C VAL A 858 -25.54 11.85 7.23
N GLU A 859 -24.50 11.02 7.38
CA GLU A 859 -24.56 9.58 7.23
C GLU A 859 -24.04 8.86 8.48
N TRP A 860 -24.80 7.89 8.97
CA TRP A 860 -24.30 6.89 9.90
C TRP A 860 -23.98 5.60 9.15
N ARG A 861 -22.70 5.26 9.12
CA ARG A 861 -22.18 4.04 8.46
C ARG A 861 -21.80 3.03 9.53
N PHE A 862 -22.20 1.78 9.33
CA PHE A 862 -21.98 0.71 10.32
C PHE A 862 -21.67 -0.64 9.66
N PRO A 863 -20.78 -1.46 10.24
CA PRO A 863 -20.44 -2.76 9.69
C PRO A 863 -21.60 -3.75 9.86
N ILE A 864 -21.75 -4.68 8.91
CA ILE A 864 -22.68 -5.81 9.02
C ILE A 864 -21.88 -7.11 9.16
N ALA A 865 -20.94 -7.38 8.25
CA ALA A 865 -20.11 -8.59 8.29
C ALA A 865 -18.83 -8.45 7.47
N LEU A 866 -17.70 -8.92 8.01
CA LEU A 866 -16.50 -9.24 7.24
C LEU A 866 -16.60 -10.70 6.80
N ILE A 867 -16.70 -10.94 5.49
CA ILE A 867 -16.97 -12.27 4.93
C ILE A 867 -15.68 -12.90 4.41
N GLU A 868 -14.94 -12.19 3.57
CA GLU A 868 -13.71 -12.68 2.90
C GLU A 868 -13.89 -14.07 2.26
N ARG A 869 -15.03 -14.31 1.58
CA ARG A 869 -15.31 -15.58 0.90
C ARG A 869 -15.68 -15.34 -0.54
N GLY A 870 -15.17 -16.17 -1.43
CA GLY A 870 -15.61 -16.20 -2.82
C GLY A 870 -15.75 -17.59 -3.42
N LEU A 871 -16.26 -17.60 -4.64
CA LEU A 871 -16.19 -18.74 -5.54
C LEU A 871 -14.74 -18.93 -5.99
N MET A 872 -14.36 -20.18 -6.26
CA MET A 872 -12.99 -20.50 -6.71
C MET A 872 -12.77 -20.10 -8.18
N ALA A 873 -13.74 -20.42 -9.05
CA ALA A 873 -13.78 -20.07 -10.47
C ALA A 873 -15.26 -20.03 -10.96
N PRO A 874 -15.75 -18.92 -11.55
CA PRO A 874 -15.05 -17.65 -11.72
C PRO A 874 -14.76 -17.00 -10.35
N PRO A 875 -13.64 -16.27 -10.21
CA PRO A 875 -13.21 -15.70 -8.94
C PRO A 875 -14.04 -14.45 -8.61
N ILE A 876 -15.22 -14.71 -8.04
CA ILE A 876 -16.17 -13.70 -7.59
C ILE A 876 -16.39 -13.97 -6.11
N GLY A 877 -16.11 -12.98 -5.27
CA GLY A 877 -16.32 -13.09 -3.84
C GLY A 877 -16.99 -11.88 -3.22
N VAL A 878 -17.46 -12.07 -2.00
CA VAL A 878 -17.98 -11.03 -1.13
C VAL A 878 -16.94 -10.81 -0.05
N HIS A 879 -16.37 -9.62 -0.04
CA HIS A 879 -15.35 -9.22 0.91
C HIS A 879 -15.99 -8.80 2.23
N ARG A 880 -16.93 -7.86 2.18
CA ARG A 880 -17.59 -7.29 3.36
C ARG A 880 -18.96 -6.71 3.03
N LEU A 881 -19.79 -6.59 4.06
CA LEU A 881 -21.11 -5.99 4.04
C LEU A 881 -21.19 -4.87 5.09
N HIS A 882 -21.83 -3.76 4.75
CA HIS A 882 -22.08 -2.64 5.66
C HIS A 882 -23.36 -1.90 5.29
N GLY A 883 -23.92 -1.20 6.27
CA GLY A 883 -25.11 -0.38 6.11
C GLY A 883 -24.79 1.11 6.20
N THR A 884 -25.66 1.93 5.62
CA THR A 884 -25.65 3.38 5.79
C THR A 884 -27.07 3.86 5.99
N VAL A 885 -27.29 4.73 6.96
CA VAL A 885 -28.53 5.51 7.11
C VAL A 885 -28.14 6.96 6.92
N PHE A 886 -28.88 7.68 6.08
CA PHE A 886 -28.54 9.06 5.75
C PHE A 886 -29.75 9.99 5.83
N PHE A 887 -29.44 11.25 6.09
CA PHE A 887 -30.32 12.39 5.92
C PHE A 887 -29.61 13.43 5.07
N ASN A 888 -30.30 14.03 4.12
CA ASN A 888 -29.77 15.13 3.32
C ASN A 888 -30.78 16.26 3.19
N THR A 889 -30.28 17.47 3.03
CA THR A 889 -31.11 18.66 2.80
C THR A 889 -30.34 19.66 1.96
N GLY A 890 -31.00 20.33 1.03
CA GLY A 890 -30.35 21.31 0.19
C GLY A 890 -31.30 22.09 -0.71
N ASP A 891 -30.78 23.16 -1.29
CA ASP A 891 -31.47 24.03 -2.23
C ASP A 891 -30.46 24.70 -3.19
N ALA A 892 -30.94 25.11 -4.36
CA ALA A 892 -30.19 25.91 -5.33
C ALA A 892 -31.04 27.07 -5.84
N TRP A 893 -30.60 28.31 -5.55
CA TRP A 893 -31.38 29.53 -5.76
C TRP A 893 -30.60 30.59 -6.53
N ASN A 894 -31.30 31.63 -7.01
CA ASN A 894 -30.69 32.76 -7.76
C ASN A 894 -30.56 34.04 -6.93
N ASP A 895 -31.58 34.36 -6.12
CA ASP A 895 -31.66 35.62 -5.38
C ASP A 895 -31.47 35.38 -3.87
N ASN A 896 -32.54 35.40 -3.08
CA ASN A 896 -32.48 35.24 -1.64
C ASN A 896 -32.66 33.77 -1.23
N PHE A 897 -31.86 33.33 -0.26
CA PHE A 897 -32.07 32.04 0.40
C PHE A 897 -33.27 32.10 1.34
N ALA A 898 -34.15 31.10 1.28
CA ALA A 898 -35.21 30.90 2.24
C ALA A 898 -35.16 29.46 2.79
N MET A 899 -35.14 29.32 4.12
CA MET A 899 -35.14 28.00 4.75
C MET A 899 -36.37 27.15 4.41
N ALA A 900 -37.49 27.78 4.03
CA ALA A 900 -38.71 27.09 3.63
C ALA A 900 -38.59 26.37 2.27
N ASP A 901 -37.61 26.75 1.45
CA ASP A 901 -37.39 26.16 0.12
C ASP A 901 -36.43 24.96 0.17
N LEU A 902 -35.82 24.69 1.33
CA LEU A 902 -34.93 23.54 1.53
C LEU A 902 -35.67 22.23 1.27
N LYS A 903 -35.11 21.44 0.35
CA LYS A 903 -35.61 20.11 0.03
C LYS A 903 -34.86 19.07 0.86
N SER A 904 -35.58 18.20 1.57
CA SER A 904 -35.01 17.25 2.53
C SER A 904 -35.36 15.80 2.23
N GLY A 905 -34.38 14.91 2.31
CA GLY A 905 -34.53 13.48 2.08
C GLY A 905 -33.96 12.63 3.22
N ILE A 906 -34.50 11.42 3.34
CA ILE A 906 -33.99 10.38 4.25
C ILE A 906 -33.90 9.05 3.51
N GLY A 907 -32.94 8.22 3.90
CA GLY A 907 -32.84 6.90 3.30
C GLY A 907 -31.88 5.96 3.99
N ALA A 908 -31.77 4.78 3.41
CA ALA A 908 -30.86 3.74 3.85
C ALA A 908 -30.23 3.04 2.63
N GLU A 909 -29.00 2.60 2.82
CA GLU A 909 -28.22 1.88 1.82
C GLU A 909 -27.66 0.59 2.42
N PHE A 910 -27.75 -0.48 1.64
CA PHE A 910 -27.00 -1.70 1.84
C PHE A 910 -25.82 -1.73 0.87
N ASN A 911 -24.63 -1.92 1.40
CA ASN A 911 -23.40 -1.86 0.64
C ASN A 911 -22.61 -3.18 0.77
N ALA A 912 -22.29 -3.78 -0.37
CA ALA A 912 -21.48 -4.98 -0.48
C ALA A 912 -20.21 -4.69 -1.29
N THR A 913 -19.04 -4.93 -0.70
CA THR A 913 -17.79 -4.94 -1.45
C THR A 913 -17.60 -6.32 -2.04
N LEU A 914 -17.74 -6.41 -3.36
CA LEU A 914 -17.45 -7.59 -4.16
C LEU A 914 -15.98 -7.58 -4.57
N VAL A 915 -15.39 -8.75 -4.77
CA VAL A 915 -14.05 -8.90 -5.34
C VAL A 915 -14.18 -9.71 -6.61
N LEU A 916 -13.82 -9.10 -7.74
CA LEU A 916 -13.78 -9.75 -9.04
C LEU A 916 -12.33 -10.05 -9.42
N GLY A 917 -12.08 -11.22 -10.01
CA GLY A 917 -10.74 -11.53 -10.51
C GLY A 917 -9.67 -11.57 -9.42
N TYR A 918 -9.97 -12.06 -8.22
CA TYR A 918 -9.07 -12.13 -7.05
C TYR A 918 -8.62 -10.79 -6.42
N TRP A 919 -8.62 -9.66 -7.15
CA TRP A 919 -8.08 -8.39 -6.64
C TRP A 919 -8.88 -7.13 -6.96
N LEU A 920 -9.90 -7.17 -7.83
CA LEU A 920 -10.66 -5.96 -8.21
C LEU A 920 -11.85 -5.74 -7.27
N PRO A 921 -11.76 -4.82 -6.29
CA PRO A 921 -12.90 -4.48 -5.46
C PRO A 921 -13.94 -3.69 -6.27
N VAL A 922 -15.19 -4.13 -6.21
CA VAL A 922 -16.35 -3.45 -6.79
C VAL A 922 -17.38 -3.28 -5.70
N ASN A 923 -17.79 -2.05 -5.44
CA ASN A 923 -18.83 -1.75 -4.49
C ASN A 923 -20.20 -1.82 -5.18
N LEU A 924 -21.05 -2.69 -4.67
CA LEU A 924 -22.47 -2.74 -4.96
C LEU A 924 -23.21 -1.98 -3.87
N ARG A 925 -23.97 -0.97 -4.26
CA ARG A 925 -24.80 -0.17 -3.37
C ARG A 925 -26.25 -0.25 -3.80
N LEU A 926 -27.08 -0.82 -2.94
CA LEU A 926 -28.52 -0.83 -3.07
C LEU A 926 -29.09 0.20 -2.10
N GLY A 927 -29.65 1.29 -2.62
CA GLY A 927 -30.17 2.38 -1.81
C GLY A 927 -31.67 2.59 -2.00
N TYR A 928 -32.29 3.07 -0.94
CA TYR A 928 -33.64 3.62 -0.92
C TYR A 928 -33.57 5.04 -0.38
N ALA A 929 -34.18 6.00 -1.07
CA ALA A 929 -34.32 7.38 -0.64
C ALA A 929 -35.77 7.85 -0.77
N LEU A 930 -36.22 8.64 0.19
CA LEU A 930 -37.52 9.27 0.22
C LEU A 930 -37.34 10.78 0.36
N GLY A 931 -37.80 11.55 -0.62
CA GLY A 931 -37.98 13.00 -0.48
C GLY A 931 -39.17 13.31 0.43
N LEU A 932 -39.02 14.28 1.32
CA LEU A 932 -40.01 14.59 2.37
C LEU A 932 -40.94 15.75 2.02
N ASP A 933 -40.65 16.47 0.94
CA ASP A 933 -41.43 17.62 0.46
C ASP A 933 -42.35 17.23 -0.70
N ASP A 934 -43.22 18.16 -1.13
CA ASP A 934 -44.26 17.92 -2.16
C ASP A 934 -43.69 17.44 -3.52
N ASP A 935 -42.50 17.91 -3.89
CA ASP A 935 -41.79 17.50 -5.12
C ASP A 935 -40.83 16.32 -4.89
N GLY A 936 -40.87 15.74 -3.68
CA GLY A 936 -40.09 14.57 -3.28
C GLY A 936 -40.56 13.31 -3.98
N THR A 937 -39.63 12.39 -4.20
CA THR A 937 -39.86 11.11 -4.87
C THR A 937 -39.32 9.96 -4.04
N GLU A 938 -39.93 8.78 -4.21
CA GLU A 938 -39.36 7.52 -3.76
C GLU A 938 -38.38 7.01 -4.81
N GLN A 939 -37.11 6.87 -4.43
CA GLN A 939 -36.05 6.41 -5.31
C GLN A 939 -35.46 5.10 -4.79
N ILE A 940 -35.59 4.03 -5.58
CA ILE A 940 -34.80 2.81 -5.42
C ILE A 940 -33.70 2.82 -6.46
N TYR A 941 -32.46 2.66 -6.03
CA TYR A 941 -31.32 2.70 -6.94
C TYR A 941 -30.30 1.63 -6.63
N LEU A 942 -29.67 1.15 -7.70
CA LEU A 942 -28.58 0.19 -7.65
C LEU A 942 -27.38 0.81 -8.35
N ASN A 943 -26.36 1.14 -7.56
CA ASN A 943 -25.11 1.68 -8.06
C ASN A 943 -24.04 0.59 -7.98
N LEU A 944 -23.40 0.33 -9.13
CA LEU A 944 -22.19 -0.48 -9.21
C LEU A 944 -21.02 0.46 -9.51
N GLY A 945 -20.08 0.56 -8.58
CA GLY A 945 -18.93 1.46 -8.71
C GLY A 945 -17.64 0.81 -8.23
N GLY A 946 -16.50 1.36 -8.65
CA GLY A 946 -15.23 1.02 -8.03
C GLY A 946 -15.21 1.52 -6.58
N SER A 947 -14.50 0.83 -5.69
CA SER A 947 -14.06 1.46 -4.46
C SER A 947 -12.93 2.43 -4.80
N PHE A 948 -13.23 3.71 -5.02
CA PHE A 948 -12.22 4.75 -5.17
C PHE A 948 -12.26 5.72 -3.99
#